data_AF-A0A5Q0LC64-F1
#
_entry.id   AF-A0A5Q0LC64-F1
#
_cell.length_a   1.000
_cell.length_b   1.000
_cell.length_c   1.000
_cell.angle_alpha   90.00
_cell.angle_beta   90.00
_cell.angle_gamma   90.00
#
_symmetry.space_group_name_H-M   'P 1'
#
loop_
_entity.id
_entity.type
_entity.pdbx_description
1 polymer ?
#
loop_
_entity_poly.entity_id
_entity_poly.type
_entity_poly.pdbx_seq_one_letter_code
_entity_poly.pdbx_strand_id
1 'polypeptide(L)'
;MKRLRNLLTRFVAGAAVGALAGLAVAQTAPAATAASAAASAVTVSGRGEFKDMRFTVSQTEHLTSQAVTVSWTGGAPTALAGTLFNTDFVQIMQCWGDDDGSVPGNPGPSRTQCQYGASPTTDRGNWPGNEYDDTRKVFYSADPTNYGQDDRYGAGGVSGQGEVPFKSVDGTLITSGTQNNALYSRNTTNEVDFARTGADGKGQEFFEVQTANEAPHLGCGVPVTADGRTTPRSCWLVIVPQGHLDLDGKPYADTSQVNAGSPVSSTNWKNRVAVKLDFNSVGTNCALGSDERATTGSELVADAMNSWQAALCPSGKVFGYTELGEPDTRARLAGDGSSGLAFTTRALGADPGTTAPTDSTVYAPTALSGTVIGFTIERRPKAGASEPIRRLAGTKVDSIDLTPRLVAKLLTESYRNSPWGAVLGSTVAKGYGWAKNNPAGLASDPEFLALNPEFAELSVPETPATDTDLLTSLGRTDSARAVWQWITSDKEARGFLAGVSDDWGMRVNPYFSTNVDLNPSGFAFDPAATDTYPKSDPWCTVPPNSGATENNKQCMIDFHPYVTDMHSGALHTRRADSLWKATWDPLASPPAYKSPGPQTVGSRFVITVTDAASAVRYGLQTARLRNTAGTFVAPTTGSLTAAASSASGAHAAEINPAKATAKGAYPLAQLVYAALRPAKLDAAARKAYAALLTYAAGTGQVPGADPGLLPAGYAPLSKAQRTKAAHAADALVHYTGPSAPGGGSSGSSGASGGSSGGTGGTGGTDDSGGTTGGDGTGTTPDTGGTASGGGSASPTPSGAPSYDGGKAVETTAQGTTPADPANSLRYAVPVGAALGAVAGLGAPFAGGGRLRFPLRVPLPGGRALTIPAPVLPERLRALLPPRRD
;
A
#
# COMPACT_ATOMS: atom_id res chain seq x y z
N MET A 1 31.89 29.25 -49.44
CA MET A 1 31.46 29.59 -48.06
C MET A 1 29.94 29.73 -47.86
N LYS A 2 29.14 30.26 -48.81
CA LYS A 2 27.66 30.35 -48.66
C LYS A 2 26.91 28.99 -48.68
N ARG A 3 27.39 27.99 -49.42
CA ARG A 3 26.75 26.66 -49.49
C ARG A 3 26.92 25.81 -48.22
N LEU A 4 28.06 25.95 -47.53
CA LEU A 4 28.32 25.23 -46.28
C LEU A 4 27.48 25.78 -45.12
N ARG A 5 27.21 27.09 -45.14
CA ARG A 5 26.43 27.79 -44.11
C ARG A 5 24.94 27.45 -44.18
N ASN A 6 24.38 27.26 -45.38
CA ASN A 6 22.98 26.84 -45.60
C ASN A 6 22.73 25.35 -45.29
N LEU A 7 23.75 24.50 -45.40
CA LEU A 7 23.67 23.09 -45.02
C LEU A 7 23.67 22.92 -43.49
N LEU A 8 24.47 23.71 -42.77
CA LEU A 8 24.46 23.73 -41.30
C LEU A 8 23.15 24.28 -40.72
N THR A 9 22.54 25.31 -41.33
CA THR A 9 21.26 25.84 -40.83
C THR A 9 20.10 24.87 -41.03
N ARG A 10 20.10 24.08 -42.11
CA ARG A 10 19.10 23.04 -42.35
C ARG A 10 19.29 21.81 -41.45
N PHE A 11 20.53 21.46 -41.10
CA PHE A 11 20.81 20.40 -40.15
C PHE A 11 20.40 20.77 -38.71
N VAL A 12 20.64 22.02 -38.29
CA VAL A 12 20.27 22.50 -36.94
C VAL A 12 18.75 22.69 -36.82
N ALA A 13 18.05 23.14 -37.87
CA ALA A 13 16.60 23.24 -37.87
C ALA A 13 15.90 21.87 -37.89
N GLY A 14 16.44 20.88 -38.63
CA GLY A 14 15.92 19.51 -38.64
C GLY A 14 16.13 18.77 -37.31
N ALA A 15 17.26 19.01 -36.63
CA ALA A 15 17.53 18.44 -35.30
C ALA A 15 16.65 19.06 -34.20
N ALA A 16 16.33 20.35 -34.28
CA ALA A 16 15.47 21.02 -33.32
C ALA A 16 13.99 20.60 -33.44
N VAL A 17 13.48 20.42 -34.68
CA VAL A 17 12.11 19.94 -34.91
C VAL A 17 11.98 18.44 -34.59
N GLY A 18 13.01 17.63 -34.86
CA GLY A 18 13.05 16.23 -34.45
C GLY A 18 13.14 16.04 -32.93
N ALA A 19 13.87 16.91 -32.21
CA ALA A 19 13.94 16.90 -30.75
C ALA A 19 12.63 17.38 -30.09
N LEU A 20 11.93 18.34 -30.68
CA LEU A 20 10.63 18.82 -30.19
C LEU A 20 9.48 17.83 -30.49
N ALA A 21 9.50 17.17 -31.65
CA ALA A 21 8.56 16.09 -31.96
C ALA A 21 8.85 14.82 -31.13
N GLY A 22 10.12 14.51 -30.88
CA GLY A 22 10.53 13.43 -29.97
C GLY A 22 10.15 13.69 -28.51
N LEU A 23 10.21 14.95 -28.04
CA LEU A 23 9.71 15.33 -26.71
C LEU A 23 8.18 15.28 -26.61
N ALA A 24 7.45 15.61 -27.69
CA ALA A 24 5.99 15.55 -27.71
C ALA A 24 5.45 14.10 -27.77
N VAL A 25 6.17 13.19 -28.46
CA VAL A 25 5.84 11.76 -28.49
C VAL A 25 6.31 11.04 -27.21
N ALA A 26 7.40 11.49 -26.57
CA ALA A 26 7.82 10.98 -25.25
C ALA A 26 6.90 11.44 -24.10
N GLN A 27 6.17 12.54 -24.26
CA GLN A 27 5.14 13.00 -23.30
C GLN A 27 3.80 12.26 -23.44
N THR A 28 3.62 11.48 -24.50
CA THR A 28 2.39 10.68 -24.75
C THR A 28 2.63 9.17 -24.69
N ALA A 29 3.88 8.74 -24.50
CA ALA A 29 4.18 7.35 -24.18
C ALA A 29 3.71 7.06 -22.74
N PRO A 30 2.84 6.06 -22.51
CA PRO A 30 2.55 5.59 -21.17
C PRO A 30 3.87 5.26 -20.46
N ALA A 31 3.96 5.58 -19.16
CA ALA A 31 5.07 5.09 -18.35
C ALA A 31 5.22 3.58 -18.57
N ALA A 32 6.45 3.07 -18.69
CA ALA A 32 6.70 1.65 -18.93
C ALA A 32 6.02 0.71 -17.91
N THR A 33 5.68 1.22 -16.73
CA THR A 33 4.84 0.56 -15.71
C THR A 33 3.39 0.33 -16.14
N ALA A 34 2.78 1.24 -16.91
CA ALA A 34 1.46 1.02 -17.50
C ALA A 34 1.52 -0.04 -18.61
N ALA A 35 2.65 -0.18 -19.29
CA ALA A 35 2.85 -1.17 -20.34
C ALA A 35 3.00 -2.61 -19.80
N SER A 36 3.57 -2.81 -18.59
CA SER A 36 3.65 -4.14 -17.97
C SER A 36 2.32 -4.58 -17.34
N ALA A 37 1.59 -3.68 -16.70
CA ALA A 37 0.24 -3.97 -16.19
C ALA A 37 -0.72 -4.27 -17.36
N ALA A 38 -0.73 -3.44 -18.40
CA ALA A 38 -1.56 -3.66 -19.59
C ALA A 38 -1.23 -4.95 -20.36
N ALA A 39 -0.03 -5.52 -20.21
CA ALA A 39 0.39 -6.73 -20.93
C ALA A 39 -0.31 -8.01 -20.45
N SER A 40 -0.77 -8.07 -19.19
CA SER A 40 -1.52 -9.21 -18.63
C SER A 40 -3.00 -8.90 -18.38
N ALA A 41 -3.52 -7.82 -18.96
CA ALA A 41 -4.95 -7.52 -18.83
C ALA A 41 -5.78 -8.60 -19.53
N VAL A 42 -6.80 -9.13 -18.83
CA VAL A 42 -7.69 -10.16 -19.36
C VAL A 42 -9.11 -9.61 -19.44
N THR A 43 -9.73 -9.73 -20.62
CA THR A 43 -11.14 -9.41 -20.83
C THR A 43 -11.94 -10.68 -21.07
N VAL A 44 -12.98 -10.91 -20.27
CA VAL A 44 -13.89 -12.06 -20.40
C VAL A 44 -15.33 -11.57 -20.59
N SER A 45 -16.06 -12.28 -21.44
CA SER A 45 -17.47 -12.01 -21.71
C SER A 45 -18.35 -12.61 -20.62
N GLY A 46 -19.40 -11.88 -20.23
CA GLY A 46 -20.48 -12.47 -19.43
C GLY A 46 -21.25 -13.54 -20.21
N ARG A 47 -22.20 -14.18 -19.53
CA ARG A 47 -23.03 -15.27 -20.09
C ARG A 47 -24.47 -15.12 -19.63
N GLY A 48 -25.37 -15.93 -20.20
CA GLY A 48 -26.79 -15.85 -19.88
C GLY A 48 -27.35 -14.47 -20.22
N GLU A 49 -28.06 -13.87 -19.27
CA GLU A 49 -28.56 -12.49 -19.38
C GLU A 49 -27.44 -11.44 -19.47
N PHE A 50 -26.22 -11.78 -19.04
CA PHE A 50 -25.06 -10.87 -19.03
C PHE A 50 -24.13 -11.02 -20.24
N LYS A 51 -24.57 -11.70 -21.32
CA LYS A 51 -23.75 -11.97 -22.52
C LYS A 51 -23.16 -10.72 -23.18
N ASP A 52 -23.82 -9.57 -22.99
CA ASP A 52 -23.40 -8.28 -23.54
C ASP A 52 -22.39 -7.56 -22.63
N MET A 53 -22.23 -8.04 -21.39
CA MET A 53 -21.21 -7.53 -20.48
C MET A 53 -19.81 -8.01 -20.87
N ARG A 54 -18.82 -7.12 -20.73
CA ARG A 54 -17.39 -7.41 -20.91
C ARG A 54 -16.66 -6.97 -19.66
N PHE A 55 -16.07 -7.92 -18.93
CA PHE A 55 -15.30 -7.68 -17.72
C PHE A 55 -13.81 -7.69 -18.05
N THR A 56 -13.06 -6.69 -17.59
CA THR A 56 -11.62 -6.58 -17.79
C THR A 56 -10.93 -6.48 -16.44
N VAL A 57 -9.99 -7.38 -16.17
CA VAL A 57 -9.06 -7.32 -15.04
C VAL A 57 -7.76 -6.72 -15.56
N SER A 58 -7.30 -5.63 -14.95
CA SER A 58 -6.19 -4.82 -15.49
C SER A 58 -4.82 -5.51 -15.45
N GLN A 59 -4.65 -6.54 -14.63
CA GLN A 59 -3.41 -7.30 -14.47
C GLN A 59 -3.76 -8.67 -13.89
N THR A 60 -3.23 -9.75 -14.47
CA THR A 60 -3.45 -11.13 -13.97
C THR A 60 -2.16 -11.89 -13.69
N GLU A 61 -1.00 -11.34 -14.03
CA GLU A 61 0.31 -11.98 -13.82
C GLU A 61 1.19 -11.13 -12.90
N HIS A 62 2.21 -11.75 -12.31
CA HIS A 62 3.19 -11.10 -11.43
C HIS A 62 2.52 -10.39 -10.25
N LEU A 63 1.45 -10.99 -9.74
CA LEU A 63 0.64 -10.40 -8.67
C LEU A 63 1.33 -10.59 -7.32
N THR A 64 1.27 -9.55 -6.51
CA THR A 64 1.56 -9.61 -5.07
C THR A 64 0.29 -9.27 -4.30
N SER A 65 0.40 -8.94 -3.02
CA SER A 65 -0.73 -8.34 -2.28
C SER A 65 -0.90 -6.90 -2.74
N GLN A 66 -1.91 -6.65 -3.58
CA GLN A 66 -2.09 -5.38 -4.29
C GLN A 66 -3.53 -5.23 -4.80
N ALA A 67 -3.92 -4.04 -5.24
CA ALA A 67 -5.16 -3.80 -5.95
C ALA A 67 -5.01 -4.07 -7.46
N VAL A 68 -6.03 -4.68 -8.06
CA VAL A 68 -6.23 -4.76 -9.51
C VAL A 68 -7.52 -4.06 -9.87
N THR A 69 -7.56 -3.38 -11.02
CA THR A 69 -8.79 -2.76 -11.50
C THR A 69 -9.64 -3.81 -12.20
N VAL A 70 -10.86 -4.00 -11.74
CA VAL A 70 -11.91 -4.74 -12.43
C VAL A 70 -12.87 -3.73 -13.04
N SER A 71 -13.00 -3.72 -14.35
CA SER A 71 -13.91 -2.81 -15.05
C SER A 71 -14.84 -3.58 -15.97
N TRP A 72 -16.03 -3.04 -16.21
CA TRP A 72 -16.97 -3.63 -17.13
C TRP A 72 -17.72 -2.61 -17.97
N THR A 73 -18.24 -3.11 -19.09
CA THR A 73 -19.11 -2.37 -20.02
C THR A 73 -20.26 -3.26 -20.45
N GLY A 74 -21.35 -2.67 -20.95
CA GLY A 74 -22.51 -3.40 -21.48
C GLY A 74 -23.48 -3.91 -20.41
N GLY A 75 -23.36 -3.44 -19.16
CA GLY A 75 -24.29 -3.78 -18.09
C GLY A 75 -25.53 -2.88 -18.10
N ALA A 76 -26.62 -3.36 -17.50
CA ALA A 76 -27.75 -2.50 -17.15
C ALA A 76 -27.41 -1.64 -15.92
N PRO A 77 -27.96 -0.41 -15.79
CA PRO A 77 -27.72 0.42 -14.62
C PRO A 77 -28.26 -0.24 -13.34
N THR A 78 -27.45 -0.24 -12.27
CA THR A 78 -27.86 -0.83 -10.99
C THR A 78 -29.12 -0.18 -10.45
N ALA A 79 -30.11 -1.01 -10.12
CA ALA A 79 -31.33 -0.61 -9.43
C ALA A 79 -31.17 -0.76 -7.91
N LEU A 80 -31.76 0.19 -7.16
CA LEU A 80 -31.80 0.18 -5.70
C LEU A 80 -33.25 0.08 -5.22
N ALA A 81 -33.49 -0.63 -4.12
CA ALA A 81 -34.74 -0.64 -3.37
C ALA A 81 -34.55 0.18 -2.08
N GLY A 82 -34.92 1.47 -2.12
CA GLY A 82 -34.54 2.41 -1.07
C GLY A 82 -33.03 2.64 -1.08
N THR A 83 -32.33 2.23 -0.01
CA THR A 83 -30.86 2.27 0.10
C THR A 83 -30.19 0.93 -0.20
N LEU A 84 -30.96 -0.14 -0.42
CA LEU A 84 -30.44 -1.48 -0.66
C LEU A 84 -30.16 -1.70 -2.15
N PHE A 85 -29.12 -2.47 -2.45
CA PHE A 85 -28.91 -2.97 -3.81
C PHE A 85 -30.05 -3.93 -4.18
N ASN A 86 -30.54 -3.86 -5.41
CA ASN A 86 -31.64 -4.71 -5.86
C ASN A 86 -31.23 -5.61 -7.03
N THR A 87 -30.95 -5.01 -8.19
CA THR A 87 -30.59 -5.74 -9.42
C THR A 87 -29.47 -5.02 -10.17
N ASP A 88 -28.84 -5.72 -11.12
CA ASP A 88 -27.89 -5.16 -12.09
C ASP A 88 -26.61 -4.61 -11.45
N PHE A 89 -26.07 -5.35 -10.48
CA PHE A 89 -24.80 -5.06 -9.81
C PHE A 89 -23.83 -6.23 -9.95
N VAL A 90 -22.59 -6.00 -9.55
CA VAL A 90 -21.50 -6.97 -9.71
C VAL A 90 -20.90 -7.29 -8.34
N GLN A 91 -20.69 -8.58 -8.07
CA GLN A 91 -20.00 -9.06 -6.87
C GLN A 91 -18.67 -9.67 -7.27
N ILE A 92 -17.63 -9.48 -6.47
CA ILE A 92 -16.27 -9.92 -6.81
C ILE A 92 -15.64 -10.59 -5.59
N MET A 93 -14.99 -11.73 -5.78
CA MET A 93 -14.35 -12.48 -4.71
C MET A 93 -13.10 -13.19 -5.20
N GLN A 94 -12.19 -13.50 -4.28
CA GLN A 94 -11.03 -14.34 -4.57
C GLN A 94 -11.31 -15.78 -4.16
N CYS A 95 -10.86 -16.70 -5.01
CA CYS A 95 -11.05 -18.13 -4.81
C CYS A 95 -9.75 -18.88 -5.06
N TRP A 96 -9.67 -20.10 -4.53
CA TRP A 96 -8.58 -21.03 -4.80
C TRP A 96 -9.11 -22.35 -5.36
N GLY A 97 -8.21 -23.20 -5.83
CA GLY A 97 -8.54 -24.53 -6.33
C GLY A 97 -8.38 -24.67 -7.83
N ASP A 98 -8.44 -25.92 -8.29
CA ASP A 98 -8.41 -26.26 -9.71
C ASP A 98 -9.77 -25.99 -10.37
N ASP A 99 -9.81 -26.08 -11.68
CA ASP A 99 -11.08 -26.02 -12.42
C ASP A 99 -12.00 -27.18 -11.98
N ASP A 100 -13.21 -26.85 -11.54
CA ASP A 100 -14.21 -27.85 -11.12
C ASP A 100 -15.03 -28.39 -12.30
N GLY A 101 -14.83 -27.85 -13.50
CA GLY A 101 -15.52 -28.25 -14.73
C GLY A 101 -16.99 -27.85 -14.78
N SER A 102 -17.50 -27.09 -13.79
CA SER A 102 -18.91 -26.68 -13.72
C SER A 102 -19.32 -25.76 -14.86
N VAL A 103 -18.36 -25.02 -15.44
CA VAL A 103 -18.56 -24.11 -16.58
C VAL A 103 -17.51 -24.39 -17.66
N PRO A 104 -17.79 -25.29 -18.62
CA PRO A 104 -16.81 -25.71 -19.63
C PRO A 104 -16.19 -24.59 -20.48
N GLY A 105 -16.94 -23.50 -20.71
CA GLY A 105 -16.48 -22.35 -21.49
C GLY A 105 -15.72 -21.28 -20.69
N ASN A 106 -15.63 -21.42 -19.37
CA ASN A 106 -14.89 -20.52 -18.49
C ASN A 106 -14.39 -21.31 -17.27
N PRO A 107 -13.25 -22.03 -17.41
CA PRO A 107 -12.63 -22.78 -16.32
C PRO A 107 -12.51 -21.95 -15.05
N GLY A 108 -12.73 -22.57 -13.90
CA GLY A 108 -12.66 -21.88 -12.61
C GLY A 108 -13.02 -22.76 -11.43
N PRO A 109 -12.84 -22.24 -10.20
CA PRO A 109 -12.89 -23.05 -8.99
C PRO A 109 -14.32 -23.38 -8.58
N SER A 110 -14.43 -24.29 -7.61
CA SER A 110 -15.69 -24.56 -6.93
C SER A 110 -16.15 -23.33 -6.13
N ARG A 111 -17.46 -23.07 -6.11
CA ARG A 111 -18.10 -22.03 -5.28
C ARG A 111 -17.82 -22.18 -3.78
N THR A 112 -17.45 -23.40 -3.36
CA THR A 112 -17.08 -23.72 -1.98
C THR A 112 -15.67 -23.24 -1.60
N GLN A 113 -14.84 -22.82 -2.57
CA GLN A 113 -13.44 -22.43 -2.35
C GLN A 113 -13.20 -20.92 -2.49
N CYS A 114 -14.27 -20.14 -2.38
CA CYS A 114 -14.26 -18.69 -2.54
C CYS A 114 -14.43 -17.99 -1.21
N GLN A 115 -13.52 -17.04 -0.91
CA GLN A 115 -13.63 -16.14 0.23
C GLN A 115 -14.80 -15.19 -0.04
N TYR A 116 -15.99 -15.53 0.46
CA TYR A 116 -17.20 -14.72 0.34
C TYR A 116 -18.13 -14.89 1.55
N GLY A 117 -18.91 -13.86 1.87
CA GLY A 117 -19.99 -13.82 2.84
C GLY A 117 -19.60 -13.30 4.22
N ALA A 118 -18.67 -12.34 4.30
CA ALA A 118 -18.22 -11.74 5.56
C ALA A 118 -18.93 -10.42 5.90
N SER A 119 -20.14 -10.19 5.36
CA SER A 119 -20.95 -9.00 5.66
C SER A 119 -21.21 -8.81 7.17
N PRO A 120 -21.51 -7.58 7.64
CA PRO A 120 -21.82 -7.31 9.05
C PRO A 120 -22.96 -8.19 9.60
N THR A 121 -22.77 -8.70 10.81
CA THR A 121 -23.80 -9.44 11.58
C THR A 121 -24.65 -8.52 12.46
N THR A 122 -24.11 -7.38 12.88
CA THR A 122 -24.79 -6.34 13.68
C THR A 122 -24.88 -5.03 12.88
N ASP A 123 -25.88 -4.19 13.17
CA ASP A 123 -26.10 -2.89 12.52
C ASP A 123 -26.39 -2.92 11.01
N ARG A 124 -27.12 -3.95 10.55
CA ARG A 124 -27.55 -4.09 9.14
C ARG A 124 -28.51 -2.99 8.65
N GLY A 125 -29.07 -2.18 9.53
CA GLY A 125 -30.03 -1.11 9.16
C GLY A 125 -29.47 -0.07 8.19
N ASN A 126 -28.15 0.10 8.15
CA ASN A 126 -27.46 0.97 7.19
C ASN A 126 -26.64 0.21 6.14
N TRP A 127 -26.66 -1.11 6.16
CA TRP A 127 -25.88 -1.92 5.22
C TRP A 127 -26.64 -2.10 3.90
N PRO A 128 -25.99 -1.98 2.73
CA PRO A 128 -26.65 -2.07 1.42
C PRO A 128 -27.21 -3.45 1.06
N GLY A 129 -26.81 -4.51 1.78
CA GLY A 129 -27.21 -5.90 1.54
C GLY A 129 -28.28 -6.44 2.49
N ASN A 130 -28.88 -7.57 2.13
CA ASN A 130 -30.09 -8.09 2.77
C ASN A 130 -29.99 -9.50 3.39
N GLU A 131 -28.78 -9.94 3.70
CA GLU A 131 -28.41 -11.23 4.31
C GLU A 131 -28.46 -12.40 3.32
N TYR A 132 -29.17 -12.24 2.21
CA TYR A 132 -29.23 -13.24 1.15
C TYR A 132 -28.18 -12.98 0.08
N ASP A 133 -27.99 -11.72 -0.33
CA ASP A 133 -27.06 -11.32 -1.40
C ASP A 133 -25.60 -11.17 -0.94
N ASP A 134 -25.38 -10.96 0.36
CA ASP A 134 -24.09 -10.62 0.95
C ASP A 134 -23.59 -11.65 1.97
N THR A 135 -24.15 -12.85 1.95
CA THR A 135 -23.68 -13.99 2.74
C THR A 135 -23.57 -15.24 1.87
N ARG A 136 -23.17 -16.36 2.47
CA ARG A 136 -23.20 -17.68 1.84
C ARG A 136 -24.53 -18.41 2.05
N LYS A 137 -25.54 -17.73 2.61
CA LYS A 137 -26.87 -18.30 2.82
C LYS A 137 -27.60 -18.45 1.50
N VAL A 138 -28.26 -19.59 1.34
CA VAL A 138 -29.12 -19.85 0.19
C VAL A 138 -30.52 -20.06 0.73
N PHE A 139 -31.43 -19.18 0.30
CA PHE A 139 -32.84 -19.24 0.64
C PHE A 139 -33.67 -19.47 -0.61
N TYR A 140 -34.59 -20.41 -0.55
CA TYR A 140 -35.55 -20.70 -1.62
C TYR A 140 -36.96 -20.39 -1.11
N SER A 141 -37.61 -19.38 -1.69
CA SER A 141 -38.97 -18.95 -1.33
C SER A 141 -40.06 -19.84 -1.96
N ALA A 142 -39.69 -20.76 -2.85
CA ALA A 142 -40.58 -21.73 -3.51
C ALA A 142 -39.94 -23.14 -3.62
N ASP A 143 -40.71 -24.12 -4.12
CA ASP A 143 -40.30 -25.53 -4.21
C ASP A 143 -38.93 -25.70 -4.87
N PRO A 144 -37.95 -26.36 -4.22
CA PRO A 144 -36.61 -26.60 -4.74
C PRO A 144 -36.56 -27.33 -6.09
N THR A 145 -37.66 -27.94 -6.54
CA THR A 145 -37.78 -28.53 -7.89
C THR A 145 -37.89 -27.48 -9.01
N ASN A 146 -38.27 -26.23 -8.68
CA ASN A 146 -38.23 -25.09 -9.61
C ASN A 146 -36.86 -24.42 -9.67
N TYR A 147 -36.03 -24.62 -8.64
CA TYR A 147 -34.66 -24.14 -8.58
C TYR A 147 -33.71 -25.25 -9.06
N GLY A 148 -32.52 -24.91 -9.57
CA GLY A 148 -31.55 -25.93 -10.00
C GLY A 148 -31.27 -26.93 -8.87
N GLN A 149 -31.11 -28.23 -9.20
CA GLN A 149 -30.94 -29.37 -8.28
C GLN A 149 -29.75 -29.29 -7.29
N ASP A 150 -29.01 -28.19 -7.21
CA ASP A 150 -27.66 -28.19 -6.70
C ASP A 150 -27.54 -27.50 -5.32
N ASP A 151 -27.42 -28.39 -4.33
CA ASP A 151 -27.06 -28.31 -2.91
C ASP A 151 -27.87 -27.43 -1.95
N ARG A 152 -28.80 -28.08 -1.24
CA ARG A 152 -29.55 -27.55 -0.10
C ARG A 152 -28.69 -27.19 1.12
N TYR A 153 -27.43 -27.62 1.19
CA TYR A 153 -26.47 -27.41 2.29
C TYR A 153 -27.10 -27.25 3.69
N GLY A 154 -27.92 -28.23 4.10
CA GLY A 154 -28.56 -28.25 5.43
C GLY A 154 -29.99 -27.69 5.51
N ALA A 155 -30.56 -27.14 4.43
CA ALA A 155 -31.96 -26.69 4.39
C ALA A 155 -32.94 -27.85 4.63
N GLY A 156 -33.62 -27.84 5.78
CA GLY A 156 -34.73 -28.73 6.09
C GLY A 156 -36.05 -28.23 5.48
N GLY A 157 -36.74 -29.09 4.71
CA GLY A 157 -38.05 -28.76 4.13
C GLY A 157 -38.01 -27.87 2.89
N VAL A 158 -39.20 -27.46 2.43
CA VAL A 158 -39.43 -26.71 1.16
C VAL A 158 -39.01 -25.23 1.27
N SER A 159 -38.79 -24.74 2.49
CA SER A 159 -38.40 -23.34 2.80
C SER A 159 -37.21 -23.28 3.76
N GLY A 160 -36.37 -24.31 3.77
CA GLY A 160 -35.19 -24.37 4.65
C GLY A 160 -34.10 -23.40 4.20
N GLN A 161 -33.39 -22.81 5.16
CA GLN A 161 -32.16 -22.06 4.90
C GLN A 161 -30.97 -23.03 4.82
N GLY A 162 -30.20 -22.93 3.73
CA GLY A 162 -28.94 -23.64 3.56
C GLY A 162 -27.76 -22.66 3.60
N GLU A 163 -26.56 -23.17 3.82
CA GLU A 163 -25.34 -22.34 3.85
C GLU A 163 -24.23 -23.00 3.04
N VAL A 164 -23.78 -22.36 1.96
CA VAL A 164 -22.72 -22.92 1.11
C VAL A 164 -21.44 -23.02 1.94
N PRO A 165 -20.84 -24.22 2.12
CA PRO A 165 -19.66 -24.37 2.95
C PRO A 165 -18.47 -23.64 2.34
N PHE A 166 -17.52 -23.26 3.19
CA PHE A 166 -16.19 -22.79 2.77
C PHE A 166 -15.14 -23.87 3.02
N LYS A 167 -14.37 -24.20 1.98
CA LYS A 167 -13.25 -25.14 2.04
C LYS A 167 -11.94 -24.38 1.82
N SER A 168 -11.06 -24.44 2.81
CA SER A 168 -9.70 -23.86 2.78
C SER A 168 -8.70 -24.75 2.06
N VAL A 169 -7.61 -24.16 1.58
CA VAL A 169 -6.49 -24.84 0.88
C VAL A 169 -5.83 -25.94 1.70
N ASP A 170 -5.84 -25.80 3.03
CA ASP A 170 -5.33 -26.79 3.99
C ASP A 170 -6.30 -27.96 4.26
N GLY A 171 -7.50 -27.91 3.67
CA GLY A 171 -8.55 -28.90 3.85
C GLY A 171 -9.56 -28.57 4.96
N THR A 172 -9.37 -27.50 5.73
CA THR A 172 -10.34 -27.04 6.74
C THR A 172 -11.68 -26.75 6.07
N LEU A 173 -12.78 -27.30 6.61
CA LEU A 173 -14.13 -27.16 6.08
C LEU A 173 -15.04 -26.49 7.12
N ILE A 174 -15.68 -25.40 6.73
CA ILE A 174 -16.66 -24.66 7.53
C ILE A 174 -18.02 -24.86 6.89
N THR A 175 -18.91 -25.60 7.56
CA THR A 175 -20.22 -25.99 7.03
C THR A 175 -21.39 -25.21 7.62
N SER A 176 -21.16 -24.44 8.68
CA SER A 176 -22.17 -23.62 9.36
C SER A 176 -21.50 -22.42 10.01
N GLY A 177 -22.19 -21.28 10.10
CA GLY A 177 -21.61 -20.06 10.66
C GLY A 177 -20.45 -19.56 9.80
N THR A 178 -20.64 -19.63 8.48
CA THR A 178 -19.63 -19.24 7.49
C THR A 178 -19.45 -17.73 7.40
N GLN A 179 -20.44 -16.96 7.85
CA GLN A 179 -20.34 -15.52 7.99
C GLN A 179 -19.39 -15.14 9.13
N ASN A 180 -18.40 -14.29 8.85
CA ASN A 180 -17.38 -13.84 9.83
C ASN A 180 -16.76 -15.00 10.62
N ASN A 181 -16.25 -15.99 9.89
CA ASN A 181 -15.72 -17.21 10.46
C ASN A 181 -14.25 -17.06 10.92
N ALA A 182 -13.67 -18.15 11.45
CA ALA A 182 -12.30 -18.14 11.99
C ALA A 182 -11.19 -17.89 10.95
N LEU A 183 -11.48 -18.05 9.65
CA LEU A 183 -10.50 -17.89 8.57
C LEU A 183 -10.57 -16.50 7.92
N TYR A 184 -11.77 -15.90 7.87
CA TYR A 184 -11.96 -14.54 7.35
C TYR A 184 -13.19 -13.86 7.96
N SER A 185 -13.11 -12.54 8.06
CA SER A 185 -14.16 -11.66 8.57
C SER A 185 -14.29 -10.43 7.68
N ARG A 186 -15.31 -9.59 7.95
CA ARG A 186 -15.50 -8.29 7.32
C ARG A 186 -14.23 -7.45 7.24
N ASN A 187 -13.35 -7.58 8.23
CA ASN A 187 -12.14 -6.78 8.34
C ASN A 187 -10.95 -7.36 7.56
N THR A 188 -11.01 -8.65 7.18
CA THR A 188 -9.88 -9.36 6.55
C THR A 188 -10.18 -9.88 5.15
N THR A 189 -11.45 -10.04 4.79
CA THR A 189 -11.89 -10.42 3.45
C THR A 189 -11.53 -9.36 2.41
N ASN A 190 -11.32 -9.80 1.17
CA ASN A 190 -11.18 -8.94 0.00
C ASN A 190 -12.44 -8.84 -0.87
N GLU A 191 -13.54 -9.45 -0.44
CA GLU A 191 -14.78 -9.46 -1.20
C GLU A 191 -15.29 -8.05 -1.52
N VAL A 192 -15.95 -7.95 -2.67
CA VAL A 192 -16.75 -6.81 -3.07
C VAL A 192 -18.19 -7.31 -3.12
N ASP A 193 -18.96 -6.98 -2.09
CA ASP A 193 -20.36 -7.39 -2.00
C ASP A 193 -21.24 -6.72 -3.04
N PHE A 194 -20.94 -5.45 -3.34
CA PHE A 194 -21.75 -4.64 -4.23
C PHE A 194 -20.86 -3.70 -5.03
N ALA A 195 -20.81 -3.87 -6.35
CA ALA A 195 -20.17 -2.96 -7.27
C ALA A 195 -21.20 -2.43 -8.27
N ARG A 196 -21.27 -1.10 -8.40
CA ARG A 196 -22.34 -0.42 -9.14
C ARG A 196 -22.05 -0.34 -10.64
N THR A 197 -23.05 -0.66 -11.45
CA THR A 197 -23.08 -0.32 -12.88
C THR A 197 -23.75 1.04 -13.05
N GLY A 198 -23.03 1.97 -13.67
CA GLY A 198 -23.49 3.32 -13.98
C GLY A 198 -24.58 3.37 -15.05
N ALA A 199 -25.16 4.56 -15.22
CA ALA A 199 -26.22 4.79 -16.21
C ALA A 199 -25.74 4.64 -17.67
N ASP A 200 -24.43 4.69 -17.90
CA ASP A 200 -23.78 4.46 -19.20
C ASP A 200 -23.45 2.98 -19.44
N GLY A 201 -23.89 2.08 -18.55
CA GLY A 201 -23.66 0.65 -18.62
C GLY A 201 -22.23 0.22 -18.30
N LYS A 202 -21.44 1.11 -17.69
CA LYS A 202 -20.06 0.83 -17.26
C LYS A 202 -19.95 0.74 -15.75
N GLY A 203 -18.96 0.02 -15.26
CA GLY A 203 -18.58 0.06 -13.86
C GLY A 203 -17.10 -0.26 -13.68
N GLN A 204 -16.59 0.07 -12.51
CA GLN A 204 -15.20 -0.12 -12.14
C GLN A 204 -15.09 -0.31 -10.64
N GLU A 205 -14.27 -1.27 -10.23
CA GLU A 205 -13.89 -1.50 -8.85
C GLU A 205 -12.39 -1.81 -8.74
N PHE A 206 -11.80 -1.50 -7.59
CA PHE A 206 -10.42 -1.83 -7.28
C PHE A 206 -10.41 -3.00 -6.30
N PHE A 207 -10.11 -4.18 -6.82
CA PHE A 207 -10.14 -5.44 -6.08
C PHE A 207 -8.77 -5.75 -5.47
N GLU A 208 -8.68 -5.92 -4.16
CA GLU A 208 -7.46 -6.36 -3.48
C GLU A 208 -7.24 -7.85 -3.71
N VAL A 209 -6.24 -8.20 -4.52
CA VAL A 209 -5.77 -9.57 -4.58
C VAL A 209 -4.88 -9.82 -3.36
N GLN A 210 -5.17 -10.92 -2.65
CA GLN A 210 -4.48 -11.31 -1.42
C GLN A 210 -3.57 -12.50 -1.70
N THR A 211 -2.38 -12.51 -1.12
CA THR A 211 -1.50 -13.67 -1.16
C THR A 211 -1.77 -14.57 0.05
N ALA A 212 -1.04 -15.68 0.18
CA ALA A 212 -1.11 -16.51 1.37
C ALA A 212 -0.62 -15.81 2.65
N ASN A 213 0.06 -14.66 2.56
CA ASN A 213 0.42 -13.88 3.74
C ASN A 213 -0.81 -13.21 4.37
N GLU A 214 -1.73 -12.70 3.55
CA GLU A 214 -2.95 -12.02 4.01
C GLU A 214 -4.14 -12.99 4.14
N ALA A 215 -4.25 -13.95 3.22
CA ALA A 215 -5.31 -14.97 3.20
C ALA A 215 -4.71 -16.39 3.10
N PRO A 216 -4.12 -16.91 4.21
CA PRO A 216 -3.48 -18.23 4.21
C PRO A 216 -4.40 -19.37 3.74
N HIS A 217 -5.70 -19.24 4.04
CA HIS A 217 -6.72 -20.22 3.67
C HIS A 217 -6.99 -20.32 2.15
N LEU A 218 -6.51 -19.37 1.34
CA LEU A 218 -6.53 -19.44 -0.13
C LEU A 218 -5.21 -19.99 -0.71
N GLY A 219 -4.09 -19.81 -0.01
CA GLY A 219 -2.77 -20.33 -0.41
C GLY A 219 -2.16 -19.69 -1.67
N CYS A 220 -2.66 -18.53 -2.11
CA CYS A 220 -2.23 -17.88 -3.34
C CYS A 220 -0.75 -17.47 -3.28
N GLY A 221 0.00 -17.80 -4.33
CA GLY A 221 1.44 -17.53 -4.44
C GLY A 221 2.35 -18.53 -3.71
N VAL A 222 1.83 -19.47 -2.91
CA VAL A 222 2.65 -20.50 -2.25
C VAL A 222 3.35 -21.36 -3.29
N PRO A 223 4.67 -21.63 -3.18
CA PRO A 223 5.35 -22.54 -4.09
C PRO A 223 4.75 -23.95 -4.00
N VAL A 224 4.22 -24.45 -5.12
CA VAL A 224 3.69 -25.81 -5.24
C VAL A 224 4.54 -26.55 -6.26
N THR A 225 4.99 -27.76 -5.91
CA THR A 225 5.74 -28.63 -6.82
C THR A 225 4.79 -29.65 -7.43
N ALA A 226 4.61 -29.57 -8.74
CA ALA A 226 3.87 -30.54 -9.53
C ALA A 226 4.74 -30.97 -10.72
N ASP A 227 4.78 -32.27 -11.02
CA ASP A 227 5.56 -32.83 -12.14
C ASP A 227 7.04 -32.39 -12.18
N GLY A 228 7.66 -32.24 -11.00
CA GLY A 228 9.05 -31.81 -10.86
C GLY A 228 9.31 -30.32 -11.13
N ARG A 229 8.26 -29.51 -11.35
CA ARG A 229 8.34 -28.05 -11.50
C ARG A 229 7.71 -27.36 -10.30
N THR A 230 8.46 -26.48 -9.66
CA THR A 230 7.95 -25.61 -8.60
C THR A 230 7.45 -24.30 -9.19
N THR A 231 6.17 -24.00 -9.03
CA THR A 231 5.56 -22.73 -9.43
C THR A 231 4.70 -22.17 -8.29
N PRO A 232 4.57 -20.85 -8.16
CA PRO A 232 3.61 -20.26 -7.25
C PRO A 232 2.19 -20.74 -7.57
N ARG A 233 1.39 -21.02 -6.54
CA ARG A 233 -0.02 -21.38 -6.69
C ARG A 233 -0.78 -20.21 -7.31
N SER A 234 -1.40 -20.43 -8.47
CA SER A 234 -2.40 -19.52 -9.01
C SER A 234 -3.68 -19.58 -8.18
N CYS A 235 -4.42 -18.48 -8.19
CA CYS A 235 -5.78 -18.39 -7.65
C CYS A 235 -6.72 -17.84 -8.72
N TRP A 236 -7.93 -17.46 -8.32
CA TRP A 236 -8.94 -16.92 -9.22
C TRP A 236 -9.56 -15.66 -8.65
N LEU A 237 -9.76 -14.68 -9.51
CA LEU A 237 -10.72 -13.60 -9.31
C LEU A 237 -12.03 -14.06 -9.94
N VAL A 238 -13.09 -14.16 -9.15
CA VAL A 238 -14.42 -14.56 -9.62
C VAL A 238 -15.37 -13.39 -9.50
N ILE A 239 -15.99 -13.06 -10.62
CA ILE A 239 -16.99 -12.00 -10.77
C ILE A 239 -18.34 -12.68 -10.93
N VAL A 240 -19.33 -12.33 -10.11
CA VAL A 240 -20.69 -12.84 -10.20
C VAL A 240 -21.63 -11.65 -10.46
N PRO A 241 -22.08 -11.45 -11.72
CA PRO A 241 -23.08 -10.44 -12.01
C PRO A 241 -24.46 -10.88 -11.52
N GLN A 242 -25.21 -9.94 -10.96
CA GLN A 242 -26.56 -10.11 -10.42
C GLN A 242 -27.56 -9.35 -11.29
N GLY A 243 -28.64 -10.00 -11.69
CA GLY A 243 -29.50 -9.57 -12.79
C GLY A 243 -30.95 -9.37 -12.38
N HIS A 244 -31.87 -9.55 -13.34
CA HIS A 244 -33.31 -9.37 -13.15
C HIS A 244 -34.09 -10.70 -13.12
N LEU A 245 -33.36 -11.81 -13.15
CA LEU A 245 -33.90 -13.16 -13.07
C LEU A 245 -33.74 -13.69 -11.64
N ASP A 246 -34.78 -14.35 -11.15
CA ASP A 246 -34.77 -15.10 -9.89
C ASP A 246 -33.87 -16.34 -10.05
N LEU A 247 -33.59 -17.04 -8.94
CA LEU A 247 -32.77 -18.25 -8.91
C LEU A 247 -33.36 -19.41 -9.73
N ASP A 248 -34.61 -19.30 -10.21
CA ASP A 248 -35.24 -20.25 -11.14
C ASP A 248 -35.09 -19.86 -12.62
N GLY A 249 -34.43 -18.73 -12.90
CA GLY A 249 -34.22 -18.19 -14.24
C GLY A 249 -35.41 -17.45 -14.85
N LYS A 250 -36.49 -17.20 -14.09
CA LYS A 250 -37.64 -16.40 -14.52
C LYS A 250 -37.53 -14.96 -14.00
N PRO A 251 -38.19 -13.98 -14.63
CA PRO A 251 -38.27 -12.63 -14.08
C PRO A 251 -38.88 -12.64 -12.67
N TYR A 252 -38.42 -11.72 -11.82
CA TYR A 252 -38.89 -11.62 -10.44
C TYR A 252 -40.42 -11.53 -10.30
N ALA A 253 -41.00 -12.43 -9.50
CA ALA A 253 -42.44 -12.48 -9.22
C ALA A 253 -42.90 -11.33 -8.30
N ASP A 254 -42.04 -10.88 -7.39
CA ASP A 254 -42.26 -9.72 -6.52
C ASP A 254 -41.13 -8.69 -6.73
N THR A 255 -41.44 -7.58 -7.40
CA THR A 255 -40.49 -6.49 -7.66
C THR A 255 -40.28 -5.57 -6.45
N SER A 256 -40.95 -5.82 -5.32
CA SER A 256 -40.84 -5.03 -4.09
C SER A 256 -39.78 -5.54 -3.11
N GLN A 257 -39.18 -6.70 -3.37
CA GLN A 257 -38.12 -7.30 -2.54
C GLN A 257 -36.81 -7.47 -3.31
N VAL A 258 -35.69 -7.32 -2.61
CA VAL A 258 -34.34 -7.61 -3.12
C VAL A 258 -34.15 -9.13 -3.14
N ASN A 259 -34.00 -9.72 -4.33
CA ASN A 259 -33.96 -11.18 -4.51
C ASN A 259 -32.75 -11.67 -5.32
N ALA A 260 -31.64 -10.91 -5.33
CA ALA A 260 -30.40 -11.34 -6.00
C ALA A 260 -29.87 -12.69 -5.45
N GLY A 261 -30.04 -12.95 -4.14
CA GLY A 261 -29.55 -14.16 -3.48
C GLY A 261 -28.02 -14.28 -3.52
N SER A 262 -27.47 -15.29 -2.83
CA SER A 262 -26.01 -15.38 -2.66
C SER A 262 -25.29 -15.58 -4.00
N PRO A 263 -24.15 -14.91 -4.25
CA PRO A 263 -23.38 -15.13 -5.48
C PRO A 263 -22.84 -16.54 -5.59
N VAL A 264 -22.60 -17.22 -4.46
CA VAL A 264 -22.16 -18.62 -4.41
C VAL A 264 -23.32 -19.61 -4.45
N SER A 265 -24.56 -19.16 -4.68
CA SER A 265 -25.68 -20.06 -5.00
C SER A 265 -25.45 -20.73 -6.36
N SER A 266 -25.94 -21.95 -6.54
CA SER A 266 -25.71 -22.71 -7.77
C SER A 266 -26.26 -22.04 -9.02
N THR A 267 -27.37 -21.29 -8.91
CA THR A 267 -27.93 -20.54 -10.04
C THR A 267 -27.04 -19.34 -10.41
N ASN A 268 -26.69 -18.48 -9.47
CA ASN A 268 -25.85 -17.32 -9.75
C ASN A 268 -24.45 -17.73 -10.21
N TRP A 269 -23.91 -18.81 -9.65
CA TRP A 269 -22.62 -19.37 -10.03
C TRP A 269 -22.54 -19.78 -11.50
N LYS A 270 -23.65 -20.18 -12.14
CA LYS A 270 -23.66 -20.50 -13.59
C LYS A 270 -23.23 -19.31 -14.45
N ASN A 271 -23.48 -18.10 -13.99
CA ASN A 271 -23.13 -16.86 -14.68
C ASN A 271 -21.77 -16.29 -14.27
N ARG A 272 -21.04 -16.94 -13.35
CA ARG A 272 -19.73 -16.45 -12.86
C ARG A 272 -18.73 -16.17 -13.99
N VAL A 273 -17.87 -15.19 -13.84
CA VAL A 273 -16.71 -14.99 -14.71
C VAL A 273 -15.48 -15.21 -13.85
N ALA A 274 -14.79 -16.32 -14.08
CA ALA A 274 -13.53 -16.64 -13.42
C ALA A 274 -12.34 -16.20 -14.28
N VAL A 275 -11.42 -15.46 -13.67
CA VAL A 275 -10.17 -14.99 -14.25
C VAL A 275 -9.03 -15.55 -13.41
N LYS A 276 -8.12 -16.31 -14.03
CA LYS A 276 -6.96 -16.89 -13.36
C LYS A 276 -6.01 -15.77 -12.94
N LEU A 277 -5.47 -15.87 -11.73
CA LEU A 277 -4.52 -14.95 -11.13
C LEU A 277 -3.20 -15.68 -10.87
N ASP A 278 -2.13 -15.21 -11.49
CA ASP A 278 -0.77 -15.74 -11.34
C ASP A 278 0.07 -14.81 -10.47
N PHE A 279 0.47 -15.34 -9.32
CA PHE A 279 1.18 -14.60 -8.28
C PHE A 279 2.68 -14.80 -8.37
N ASN A 280 3.42 -13.81 -7.89
CA ASN A 280 4.79 -13.99 -7.48
C ASN A 280 4.86 -14.97 -6.30
N SER A 281 6.00 -15.65 -6.18
CA SER A 281 6.23 -16.65 -5.13
C SER A 281 6.27 -15.99 -3.75
N VAL A 282 5.34 -16.37 -2.86
CA VAL A 282 5.40 -15.98 -1.44
C VAL A 282 6.34 -16.90 -0.67
N GLY A 283 6.97 -16.39 0.38
CA GLY A 283 7.85 -17.20 1.22
C GLY A 283 9.07 -17.76 0.51
N THR A 284 9.53 -17.10 -0.57
CA THR A 284 10.86 -17.36 -1.16
C THR A 284 11.92 -16.85 -0.18
N ASN A 285 12.05 -17.55 0.93
CA ASN A 285 12.96 -17.20 1.99
C ASN A 285 14.38 -17.50 1.51
N CYS A 286 15.30 -16.62 1.88
CA CYS A 286 16.71 -16.94 1.80
C CYS A 286 16.97 -18.27 2.52
N ALA A 287 17.97 -19.04 2.07
CA ALA A 287 18.26 -20.36 2.64
C ALA A 287 18.34 -20.29 4.18
N LEU A 288 17.71 -21.24 4.88
CA LEU A 288 17.76 -21.32 6.35
C LEU A 288 19.23 -21.31 6.82
N GLY A 289 19.54 -20.46 7.80
CA GLY A 289 20.90 -20.26 8.29
C GLY A 289 21.75 -19.28 7.46
N SER A 290 21.17 -18.55 6.50
CA SER A 290 21.86 -17.45 5.81
C SER A 290 22.24 -16.34 6.80
N ASP A 291 23.43 -15.74 6.63
CA ASP A 291 23.83 -14.61 7.45
C ASP A 291 22.89 -13.42 7.21
N GLU A 292 22.33 -12.89 8.30
CA GLU A 292 21.46 -11.72 8.27
C GLU A 292 22.24 -10.42 8.47
N ARG A 293 21.81 -9.38 7.77
CA ARG A 293 22.30 -8.00 7.91
C ARG A 293 21.11 -7.10 8.19
N ALA A 294 21.11 -6.46 9.36
CA ALA A 294 20.05 -5.56 9.75
C ALA A 294 20.06 -4.28 8.91
N THR A 295 18.89 -3.94 8.39
CA THR A 295 18.58 -2.64 7.80
C THR A 295 17.36 -2.07 8.51
N THR A 296 17.30 -0.75 8.66
CA THR A 296 16.18 -0.11 9.36
C THR A 296 15.90 1.29 8.84
N GLY A 297 14.67 1.77 8.94
CA GLY A 297 14.37 3.19 8.80
C GLY A 297 13.15 3.52 7.97
N SER A 298 13.29 4.54 7.12
CA SER A 298 12.22 5.22 6.39
C SER A 298 11.24 4.27 5.71
N GLU A 299 9.97 4.35 6.08
CA GLU A 299 8.85 3.63 5.45
C GLU A 299 8.81 3.85 3.93
N LEU A 300 9.27 5.02 3.46
CA LEU A 300 9.32 5.34 2.02
C LEU A 300 10.17 4.37 1.18
N VAL A 301 11.06 3.56 1.77
CA VAL A 301 11.85 2.56 1.04
C VAL A 301 11.38 1.11 1.29
N ALA A 302 10.40 0.89 2.16
CA ALA A 302 10.01 -0.45 2.61
C ALA A 302 9.61 -1.35 1.44
N ASP A 303 8.75 -0.88 0.54
CA ASP A 303 8.32 -1.66 -0.64
C ASP A 303 9.47 -1.95 -1.61
N ALA A 304 10.38 -0.99 -1.83
CA ALA A 304 11.58 -1.21 -2.64
C ALA A 304 12.52 -2.25 -1.99
N MET A 305 12.74 -2.18 -0.68
CA MET A 305 13.57 -3.14 0.05
C MET A 305 12.97 -4.55 0.02
N ASN A 306 11.66 -4.66 0.26
CA ASN A 306 10.93 -5.92 0.18
C ASN A 306 11.07 -6.55 -1.21
N SER A 307 10.97 -5.75 -2.27
CA SER A 307 11.22 -6.20 -3.64
C SER A 307 12.67 -6.65 -3.84
N TRP A 308 13.65 -5.81 -3.52
CA TRP A 308 15.07 -6.11 -3.75
C TRP A 308 15.56 -7.32 -2.97
N GLN A 309 15.04 -7.55 -1.77
CA GLN A 309 15.40 -8.66 -0.90
C GLN A 309 15.18 -10.01 -1.60
N ALA A 310 14.11 -10.16 -2.38
CA ALA A 310 13.84 -11.38 -3.14
C ALA A 310 14.95 -11.71 -4.16
N ALA A 311 15.52 -10.69 -4.82
CA ALA A 311 16.61 -10.87 -5.78
C ALA A 311 17.99 -11.02 -5.12
N LEU A 312 18.14 -10.56 -3.87
CA LEU A 312 19.38 -10.69 -3.11
C LEU A 312 19.48 -12.04 -2.40
N CYS A 313 18.38 -12.72 -2.09
CA CYS A 313 18.39 -14.02 -1.42
C CYS A 313 19.26 -15.11 -2.06
N PRO A 314 19.31 -15.28 -3.40
CA PRO A 314 20.20 -16.26 -4.05
C PRO A 314 21.69 -16.04 -3.78
N SER A 315 22.10 -14.86 -3.31
CA SER A 315 23.48 -14.57 -2.91
C SER A 315 23.86 -15.10 -1.52
N GLY A 316 22.91 -15.71 -0.79
CA GLY A 316 23.14 -16.28 0.54
C GLY A 316 23.22 -15.24 1.67
N LYS A 317 22.59 -14.07 1.48
CA LYS A 317 22.50 -13.00 2.47
C LYS A 317 21.05 -12.53 2.63
N VAL A 318 20.64 -12.36 3.87
CA VAL A 318 19.34 -11.78 4.22
C VAL A 318 19.55 -10.33 4.64
N PHE A 319 18.84 -9.38 4.04
CA PHE A 319 18.76 -8.03 4.58
C PHE A 319 17.42 -7.88 5.28
N GLY A 320 17.40 -8.09 6.60
CA GLY A 320 16.21 -7.87 7.42
C GLY A 320 15.90 -6.38 7.43
N TYR A 321 14.66 -5.99 7.11
CA TYR A 321 14.24 -4.60 7.13
C TYR A 321 13.28 -4.37 8.29
N THR A 322 13.63 -3.43 9.17
CA THR A 322 12.78 -2.98 10.26
C THR A 322 12.40 -1.53 10.04
N GLU A 323 11.12 -1.30 9.74
CA GLU A 323 10.58 0.05 9.66
C GLU A 323 10.70 0.75 11.00
N LEU A 324 11.20 1.98 10.96
CA LEU A 324 11.29 2.87 12.12
C LEU A 324 11.31 4.32 11.61
N GLY A 325 10.62 5.21 12.32
CA GLY A 325 10.61 6.63 12.02
C GLY A 325 12.03 7.19 11.86
N GLU A 326 12.27 7.95 10.79
CA GLU A 326 13.62 8.36 10.42
C GLU A 326 14.36 9.16 11.51
N PRO A 327 13.71 10.03 12.31
CA PRO A 327 14.36 10.67 13.46
C PRO A 327 14.93 9.67 14.47
N ASP A 328 14.19 8.62 14.82
CA ASP A 328 14.61 7.62 15.79
C ASP A 328 15.68 6.69 15.20
N THR A 329 15.56 6.36 13.91
CA THR A 329 16.59 5.65 13.15
C THR A 329 17.91 6.43 13.10
N ARG A 330 17.87 7.73 12.83
CA ARG A 330 19.07 8.59 12.86
C ARG A 330 19.68 8.65 14.25
N ALA A 331 18.87 8.83 15.29
CA ALA A 331 19.35 8.87 16.67
C ALA A 331 20.06 7.56 17.05
N ARG A 332 19.49 6.41 16.69
CA ARG A 332 20.08 5.09 16.92
C ARG A 332 21.42 4.92 16.21
N LEU A 333 21.47 5.21 14.90
CA LEU A 333 22.72 5.08 14.13
C LEU A 333 23.79 6.08 14.60
N ALA A 334 23.40 7.29 15.03
CA ALA A 334 24.32 8.28 15.59
C ALA A 334 24.90 7.82 16.94
N GLY A 335 24.10 7.16 17.79
CA GLY A 335 24.52 6.64 19.08
C GLY A 335 25.47 5.44 18.99
N ASP A 336 25.00 4.32 18.43
CA ASP A 336 25.77 3.05 18.41
C ASP A 336 26.64 2.90 17.15
N GLY A 337 26.10 3.27 15.99
CA GLY A 337 26.67 2.99 14.67
C GLY A 337 26.78 1.52 14.28
N SER A 338 26.53 0.57 15.19
CA SER A 338 26.63 -0.88 14.96
C SER A 338 25.31 -1.52 14.52
N SER A 339 24.21 -0.76 14.56
CA SER A 339 22.86 -1.16 14.13
C SER A 339 22.71 -1.49 12.62
N GLY A 340 23.80 -1.42 11.85
CA GLY A 340 23.82 -1.82 10.45
C GLY A 340 23.66 -0.63 9.49
N LEU A 341 22.78 -0.79 8.50
CA LEU A 341 22.46 0.25 7.52
C LEU A 341 21.13 0.91 7.87
N ALA A 342 21.12 2.24 7.92
CA ALA A 342 19.91 3.02 8.16
C ALA A 342 19.40 3.67 6.87
N PHE A 343 18.10 3.59 6.60
CA PHE A 343 17.45 4.38 5.57
C PHE A 343 16.84 5.65 6.16
N THR A 344 17.25 6.80 5.65
CA THR A 344 16.83 8.10 6.17
C THR A 344 16.72 9.12 5.03
N THR A 345 15.89 10.15 5.18
CA THR A 345 15.78 11.21 4.16
C THR A 345 16.70 12.40 4.45
N ARG A 346 17.36 12.40 5.62
CA ARG A 346 18.16 13.52 6.15
C ARG A 346 19.46 13.02 6.76
N ALA A 347 20.46 13.89 6.85
CA ALA A 347 21.74 13.51 7.43
C ALA A 347 21.65 13.26 8.96
N LEU A 348 22.51 12.38 9.49
CA LEU A 348 22.76 12.28 10.93
C LEU A 348 23.18 13.64 11.49
N GLY A 349 22.60 14.02 12.63
CA GLY A 349 22.82 15.33 13.23
C GLY A 349 22.00 16.47 12.62
N ALA A 350 21.11 16.18 11.66
CA ALA A 350 20.24 17.22 11.07
C ALA A 350 19.06 17.61 11.97
N ASP A 351 18.75 16.82 12.99
CA ASP A 351 17.64 17.10 13.89
C ASP A 351 17.99 18.21 14.88
N PRO A 352 17.04 19.10 15.23
CA PRO A 352 17.28 20.16 16.19
C PRO A 352 17.88 19.63 17.50
N GLY A 353 18.95 20.28 17.97
CA GLY A 353 19.64 19.87 19.21
C GLY A 353 20.55 18.64 19.08
N THR A 354 20.71 18.08 17.89
CA THR A 354 21.61 16.95 17.63
C THR A 354 22.88 17.39 16.90
N THR A 355 23.92 16.57 16.97
CA THR A 355 25.18 16.79 16.25
C THR A 355 25.54 15.57 15.42
N ALA A 356 26.22 15.80 14.30
CA ALA A 356 26.71 14.72 13.46
C ALA A 356 27.77 13.90 14.23
N PRO A 357 27.84 12.57 14.01
CA PRO A 357 28.91 11.75 14.56
C PRO A 357 30.30 12.27 14.16
N THR A 358 31.29 12.08 15.04
CA THR A 358 32.67 12.53 14.81
C THR A 358 33.44 11.65 13.83
N ASP A 359 33.04 10.39 13.68
CA ASP A 359 33.55 9.47 12.67
C ASP A 359 32.82 9.63 11.33
N SER A 360 33.48 9.17 10.27
CA SER A 360 32.94 9.29 8.92
C SER A 360 31.60 8.56 8.77
N THR A 361 30.60 9.26 8.22
CA THR A 361 29.35 8.65 7.77
C THR A 361 29.30 8.63 6.25
N VAL A 362 28.94 7.49 5.67
CA VAL A 362 28.71 7.30 4.24
C VAL A 362 27.21 7.38 3.96
N TYR A 363 26.84 8.17 2.95
CA TYR A 363 25.46 8.29 2.47
C TYR A 363 25.38 7.89 1.00
N ALA A 364 24.40 7.04 0.67
CA ALA A 364 24.12 6.59 -0.68
C ALA A 364 22.64 6.84 -1.01
N PRO A 365 22.29 7.63 -2.04
CA PRO A 365 20.90 7.72 -2.49
C PRO A 365 20.39 6.35 -2.95
N THR A 366 19.24 5.90 -2.48
CA THR A 366 18.69 4.57 -2.81
C THR A 366 17.32 4.61 -3.45
N ALA A 367 16.43 5.51 -3.03
CA ALA A 367 15.08 5.60 -3.58
C ALA A 367 14.58 7.04 -3.64
N LEU A 368 13.74 7.35 -4.63
CA LEU A 368 13.01 8.60 -4.75
C LEU A 368 11.51 8.27 -4.78
N SER A 369 10.80 8.69 -3.74
CA SER A 369 9.35 8.50 -3.56
C SER A 369 8.75 9.80 -3.03
N GLY A 370 7.55 9.77 -2.48
CA GLY A 370 6.97 10.92 -1.81
C GLY A 370 5.79 10.56 -0.92
N THR A 371 5.54 11.44 0.04
CA THR A 371 4.31 11.42 0.85
C THR A 371 3.14 11.95 0.02
N VAL A 372 1.99 11.31 0.09
CA VAL A 372 0.80 11.65 -0.70
C VAL A 372 -0.43 11.75 0.19
N ILE A 373 -1.45 12.48 -0.29
CA ILE A 373 -2.79 12.41 0.26
C ILE A 373 -3.59 11.45 -0.61
N GLY A 374 -3.73 10.21 -0.14
CA GLY A 374 -4.52 9.15 -0.78
C GLY A 374 -5.99 9.26 -0.38
N PHE A 375 -6.92 8.88 -1.26
CA PHE A 375 -8.34 8.91 -0.95
C PHE A 375 -9.15 7.82 -1.66
N THR A 376 -10.27 7.47 -1.03
CA THR A 376 -11.40 6.75 -1.62
C THR A 376 -12.65 7.61 -1.39
N ILE A 377 -13.09 8.30 -2.43
CA ILE A 377 -14.31 9.13 -2.38
C ILE A 377 -15.23 8.68 -3.51
N GLU A 378 -16.49 8.41 -3.20
CA GLU A 378 -17.53 8.02 -4.14
C GLU A 378 -18.60 9.11 -4.24
N ARG A 379 -19.10 9.31 -5.45
CA ARG A 379 -20.06 10.36 -5.76
C ARG A 379 -21.43 9.95 -5.25
N ARG A 380 -21.92 10.62 -4.21
CA ARG A 380 -23.31 10.55 -3.76
C ARG A 380 -24.02 11.85 -4.16
N PRO A 381 -24.76 11.91 -5.28
CA PRO A 381 -25.44 13.13 -5.70
C PRO A 381 -26.44 13.61 -4.64
N LYS A 382 -26.46 14.91 -4.36
CA LYS A 382 -27.49 15.51 -3.50
C LYS A 382 -28.85 15.56 -4.21
N ALA A 383 -29.91 15.76 -3.45
CA ALA A 383 -31.23 16.01 -4.03
C ALA A 383 -31.19 17.23 -4.97
N GLY A 384 -31.67 17.06 -6.20
CA GLY A 384 -31.64 18.12 -7.22
C GLY A 384 -30.29 18.32 -7.93
N ALA A 385 -29.30 17.44 -7.71
CA ALA A 385 -28.07 17.43 -8.49
C ALA A 385 -28.35 17.32 -10.00
N SER A 386 -27.44 17.85 -10.82
CA SER A 386 -27.56 17.85 -12.26
C SER A 386 -27.63 16.42 -12.82
N GLU A 387 -28.24 16.24 -13.99
CA GLU A 387 -28.32 14.93 -14.63
C GLU A 387 -26.92 14.29 -14.88
N PRO A 388 -25.89 15.05 -15.31
CA PRO A 388 -24.53 14.53 -15.41
C PRO A 388 -24.01 13.94 -14.09
N ILE A 389 -24.13 14.65 -12.96
CA ILE A 389 -23.67 14.15 -11.65
C ILE A 389 -24.51 12.95 -11.20
N ARG A 390 -25.82 12.98 -11.43
CA ARG A 390 -26.70 11.84 -11.13
C ARG A 390 -26.31 10.55 -11.85
N ARG A 391 -25.86 10.64 -13.10
CA ARG A 391 -25.39 9.46 -13.87
C ARG A 391 -24.11 8.85 -13.30
N LEU A 392 -23.32 9.64 -12.57
CA LEU A 392 -22.08 9.23 -11.91
C LEU A 392 -22.28 8.73 -10.47
N ALA A 393 -23.51 8.59 -9.99
CA ALA A 393 -23.77 8.12 -8.64
C ALA A 393 -23.01 6.81 -8.32
N GLY A 394 -22.43 6.70 -7.14
CA GLY A 394 -21.64 5.57 -6.67
C GLY A 394 -20.31 5.32 -7.38
N THR A 395 -19.94 6.12 -8.38
CA THR A 395 -18.60 6.04 -9.00
C THR A 395 -17.58 6.81 -8.16
N LYS A 396 -16.30 6.44 -8.23
CA LYS A 396 -15.26 7.15 -7.49
C LYS A 396 -14.91 8.51 -8.10
N VAL A 397 -14.61 9.49 -7.26
CA VAL A 397 -14.01 10.77 -7.65
C VAL A 397 -12.60 10.53 -8.20
N ASP A 398 -12.28 11.13 -9.34
CA ASP A 398 -11.03 10.83 -10.05
C ASP A 398 -9.83 11.62 -9.51
N SER A 399 -10.08 12.84 -9.02
CA SER A 399 -9.03 13.73 -8.53
C SER A 399 -9.63 14.81 -7.64
N ILE A 400 -8.89 15.19 -6.59
CA ILE A 400 -9.16 16.38 -5.79
C ILE A 400 -7.91 17.26 -5.75
N ASP A 401 -8.13 18.57 -5.72
CA ASP A 401 -7.09 19.59 -5.58
C ASP A 401 -7.06 20.10 -4.13
N LEU A 402 -5.89 20.04 -3.50
CA LEU A 402 -5.69 20.48 -2.11
C LEU A 402 -4.59 21.56 -2.01
N THR A 403 -4.89 22.62 -1.26
CA THR A 403 -3.93 23.65 -0.88
C THR A 403 -3.24 23.28 0.44
N PRO A 404 -2.10 23.90 0.74
CA PRO A 404 -1.46 23.75 2.04
C PRO A 404 -2.38 24.19 3.19
N ARG A 405 -3.24 25.22 2.98
CA ARG A 405 -4.21 25.68 3.99
C ARG A 405 -5.33 24.66 4.23
N LEU A 406 -5.85 24.00 3.19
CA LEU A 406 -6.85 22.93 3.36
C LEU A 406 -6.32 21.74 4.14
N VAL A 407 -5.08 21.31 3.88
CA VAL A 407 -4.44 20.23 4.65
C VAL A 407 -4.14 20.69 6.08
N ALA A 408 -3.74 21.94 6.29
CA ALA A 408 -3.60 22.49 7.64
C ALA A 408 -4.91 22.43 8.42
N LYS A 409 -6.04 22.87 7.83
CA LYS A 409 -7.37 22.82 8.45
C LYS A 409 -7.77 21.41 8.92
N LEU A 410 -7.45 20.38 8.12
CA LEU A 410 -7.66 18.97 8.48
C LEU A 410 -6.76 18.53 9.63
N LEU A 411 -5.44 18.73 9.51
CA LEU A 411 -4.46 18.31 10.52
C LEU A 411 -4.58 19.05 11.85
N THR A 412 -5.14 20.26 11.85
CA THR A 412 -5.40 21.05 13.06
C THR A 412 -6.84 20.94 13.55
N GLU A 413 -7.59 19.93 13.09
CA GLU A 413 -8.93 19.59 13.61
C GLU A 413 -9.85 20.82 13.66
N SER A 414 -9.76 21.67 12.63
CA SER A 414 -10.32 23.03 12.69
C SER A 414 -11.70 23.14 12.06
N TYR A 415 -12.21 22.07 11.45
CA TYR A 415 -13.59 22.05 11.01
C TYR A 415 -14.54 21.98 12.19
N ARG A 416 -15.74 22.53 12.02
CA ARG A 416 -16.73 22.62 13.11
C ARG A 416 -17.10 21.23 13.66
N ASN A 417 -17.12 20.21 12.80
CA ASN A 417 -17.48 18.85 13.20
C ASN A 417 -16.26 17.95 13.51
N SER A 418 -15.02 18.49 13.53
CA SER A 418 -13.84 17.74 14.02
C SER A 418 -13.94 17.44 15.52
N PRO A 419 -14.11 18.44 16.43
CA PRO A 419 -14.44 18.17 17.83
C PRO A 419 -15.92 17.76 17.95
N TRP A 420 -16.23 16.53 17.56
CA TRP A 420 -17.59 16.04 17.37
C TRP A 420 -18.46 16.24 18.62
N GLY A 421 -19.62 16.86 18.44
CA GLY A 421 -20.53 17.22 19.53
C GLY A 421 -20.19 18.50 20.29
N ALA A 422 -19.09 19.19 20.00
CA ALA A 422 -18.78 20.51 20.60
C ALA A 422 -19.73 21.61 20.10
N VAL A 423 -20.29 21.46 18.89
CA VAL A 423 -21.30 22.35 18.33
C VAL A 423 -22.52 21.52 17.91
N LEU A 424 -23.65 21.72 18.59
CA LEU A 424 -24.91 21.01 18.35
C LEU A 424 -26.03 22.01 18.10
N GLY A 425 -26.40 22.20 16.82
CA GLY A 425 -27.36 23.22 16.43
C GLY A 425 -26.86 24.62 16.82
N SER A 426 -27.59 25.31 17.69
CA SER A 426 -27.19 26.62 18.24
C SER A 426 -26.36 26.54 19.52
N THR A 427 -26.25 25.35 20.13
CA THR A 427 -25.51 25.12 21.37
C THR A 427 -24.03 24.91 21.08
N VAL A 428 -23.17 25.60 21.84
CA VAL A 428 -21.71 25.50 21.70
C VAL A 428 -21.11 25.20 23.07
N ALA A 429 -20.23 24.20 23.13
CA ALA A 429 -19.52 23.84 24.34
C ALA A 429 -18.59 24.97 24.80
N LYS A 430 -18.37 25.06 26.11
CA LYS A 430 -17.47 26.05 26.72
C LYS A 430 -16.06 25.89 26.12
N GLY A 431 -15.50 26.98 25.58
CA GLY A 431 -14.18 26.98 24.94
C GLY A 431 -14.19 26.76 23.42
N TYR A 432 -15.32 26.35 22.83
CA TYR A 432 -15.42 26.00 21.39
C TYR A 432 -16.17 27.04 20.55
N GLY A 433 -16.31 28.27 21.06
CA GLY A 433 -16.94 29.39 20.34
C GLY A 433 -16.30 29.68 18.98
N TRP A 434 -15.01 29.39 18.84
CA TRP A 434 -14.24 29.55 17.60
C TRP A 434 -14.78 28.68 16.45
N ALA A 435 -15.28 27.48 16.74
CA ALA A 435 -15.72 26.51 15.74
C ALA A 435 -17.11 26.84 15.15
N LYS A 436 -17.91 27.67 15.84
CA LYS A 436 -19.33 27.92 15.51
C LYS A 436 -19.56 28.32 14.05
N ASN A 437 -18.69 29.18 13.51
CA ASN A 437 -18.82 29.72 12.16
C ASN A 437 -17.88 29.05 11.15
N ASN A 438 -17.05 28.10 11.58
CA ASN A 438 -16.22 27.34 10.66
C ASN A 438 -17.12 26.41 9.79
N PRO A 439 -16.68 26.05 8.57
CA PRO A 439 -17.34 25.01 7.76
C PRO A 439 -17.52 23.71 8.55
N ALA A 440 -18.55 22.92 8.20
CA ALA A 440 -18.83 21.67 8.93
C ALA A 440 -17.69 20.67 8.75
N GLY A 441 -17.25 20.51 7.51
CA GLY A 441 -16.12 19.71 7.07
C GLY A 441 -15.56 20.23 5.75
N LEU A 442 -14.63 19.46 5.17
CA LEU A 442 -13.97 19.80 3.91
C LEU A 442 -14.97 19.98 2.75
N ALA A 443 -16.05 19.19 2.70
CA ALA A 443 -17.02 19.22 1.61
C ALA A 443 -17.91 20.47 1.60
N SER A 444 -18.04 21.19 2.73
CA SER A 444 -18.66 22.51 2.79
C SER A 444 -17.66 23.67 2.86
N ASP A 445 -16.35 23.39 2.89
CA ASP A 445 -15.33 24.44 2.89
C ASP A 445 -15.36 25.21 1.55
N PRO A 446 -15.59 26.54 1.58
CA PRO A 446 -15.67 27.33 0.35
C PRO A 446 -14.38 27.34 -0.47
N GLU A 447 -13.21 27.22 0.15
CA GLU A 447 -11.92 27.08 -0.54
C GLU A 447 -11.87 25.74 -1.29
N PHE A 448 -12.29 24.66 -0.63
CA PHE A 448 -12.32 23.32 -1.24
C PHE A 448 -13.33 23.27 -2.39
N LEU A 449 -14.52 23.82 -2.21
CA LEU A 449 -15.55 23.89 -3.25
C LEU A 449 -15.13 24.74 -4.45
N ALA A 450 -14.38 25.82 -4.23
CA ALA A 450 -13.85 26.63 -5.33
C ALA A 450 -12.85 25.86 -6.20
N LEU A 451 -12.10 24.92 -5.61
CA LEU A 451 -11.12 24.08 -6.30
C LEU A 451 -11.74 22.80 -6.87
N ASN A 452 -12.76 22.28 -6.20
CA ASN A 452 -13.40 20.99 -6.49
C ASN A 452 -14.93 21.19 -6.64
N PRO A 453 -15.39 21.88 -7.69
CA PRO A 453 -16.78 22.34 -7.79
C PRO A 453 -17.81 21.20 -7.88
N GLU A 454 -17.42 19.98 -8.26
CA GLU A 454 -18.34 18.84 -8.29
C GLU A 454 -18.92 18.53 -6.90
N PHE A 455 -18.17 18.79 -5.83
CA PHE A 455 -18.60 18.53 -4.45
C PHE A 455 -19.79 19.41 -4.04
N ALA A 456 -20.01 20.55 -4.70
CA ALA A 456 -21.20 21.35 -4.50
C ALA A 456 -22.49 20.60 -4.91
N GLU A 457 -22.40 19.56 -5.74
CA GLU A 457 -23.51 18.70 -6.15
C GLU A 457 -23.55 17.34 -5.42
N LEU A 458 -22.59 17.09 -4.53
CA LEU A 458 -22.53 15.86 -3.75
C LEU A 458 -23.15 16.07 -2.36
N SER A 459 -23.62 14.98 -1.78
CA SER A 459 -24.11 14.89 -0.41
C SER A 459 -23.09 14.10 0.40
N VAL A 460 -22.34 14.82 1.24
CA VAL A 460 -21.36 14.25 2.16
C VAL A 460 -21.88 14.45 3.59
N PRO A 461 -22.06 13.38 4.38
CA PRO A 461 -22.39 13.53 5.80
C PRO A 461 -21.17 14.05 6.55
N GLU A 462 -21.09 15.35 6.81
CA GLU A 462 -19.85 15.97 7.30
C GLU A 462 -19.54 15.63 8.77
N THR A 463 -18.76 14.58 8.99
CA THR A 463 -18.49 13.97 10.30
C THR A 463 -17.05 13.44 10.36
N PRO A 464 -16.52 13.06 11.55
CA PRO A 464 -15.21 12.39 11.65
C PRO A 464 -15.11 11.09 10.86
N ALA A 465 -16.21 10.45 10.47
CA ALA A 465 -16.15 9.30 9.57
C ALA A 465 -15.56 9.67 8.20
N THR A 466 -15.74 10.92 7.79
CA THR A 466 -15.76 11.31 6.37
C THR A 466 -14.76 12.42 6.07
N ASP A 467 -15.19 13.68 6.09
CA ASP A 467 -14.48 14.80 5.49
C ASP A 467 -13.90 15.78 6.52
N THR A 468 -13.97 15.45 7.81
CA THR A 468 -13.34 16.21 8.89
C THR A 468 -12.09 15.55 9.45
N ASP A 469 -11.81 14.30 9.05
CA ASP A 469 -10.62 13.55 9.44
C ASP A 469 -9.65 13.37 8.27
N LEU A 470 -8.37 13.30 8.61
CA LEU A 470 -7.29 12.89 7.72
C LEU A 470 -6.51 11.80 8.43
N LEU A 471 -6.65 10.56 7.98
CA LEU A 471 -6.00 9.42 8.64
C LEU A 471 -4.48 9.58 8.56
N THR A 472 -3.84 9.58 9.73
CA THR A 472 -2.40 9.79 9.89
C THR A 472 -1.79 8.69 10.76
N SER A 473 -0.53 8.34 10.49
CA SER A 473 0.22 7.43 11.34
C SER A 473 0.63 8.07 12.67
N LEU A 474 0.78 7.22 13.70
CA LEU A 474 1.38 7.61 14.96
C LEU A 474 2.91 7.53 14.88
N GLY A 475 3.60 8.48 15.49
CA GLY A 475 5.06 8.46 15.60
C GLY A 475 5.76 9.56 14.81
N ARG A 476 7.08 9.63 14.96
CA ARG A 476 7.93 10.69 14.39
C ARG A 476 8.45 10.28 13.02
N THR A 477 8.21 11.08 11.99
CA THR A 477 8.65 10.81 10.62
C THR A 477 9.16 12.07 9.91
N ASP A 478 10.13 11.90 9.02
CA ASP A 478 10.52 12.98 8.12
C ASP A 478 9.39 13.33 7.13
N SER A 479 8.51 12.38 6.83
CA SER A 479 7.30 12.58 6.02
C SER A 479 6.34 13.59 6.65
N ALA A 480 6.00 13.43 7.94
CA ALA A 480 5.20 14.41 8.68
C ALA A 480 5.88 15.78 8.72
N ARG A 481 7.19 15.79 8.93
CA ARG A 481 7.99 17.01 8.85
C ARG A 481 7.86 17.69 7.48
N ALA A 482 7.96 16.94 6.39
CA ALA A 482 7.85 17.47 5.03
C ALA A 482 6.46 18.06 4.77
N VAL A 483 5.40 17.42 5.27
CA VAL A 483 4.02 17.94 5.20
C VAL A 483 3.91 19.29 5.92
N TRP A 484 4.40 19.40 7.17
CA TRP A 484 4.35 20.67 7.90
C TRP A 484 5.25 21.75 7.30
N GLN A 485 6.40 21.40 6.73
CA GLN A 485 7.24 22.34 5.98
C GLN A 485 6.55 22.86 4.72
N TRP A 486 5.84 21.99 4.00
CA TRP A 486 5.05 22.39 2.83
C TRP A 486 3.91 23.33 3.25
N ILE A 487 3.19 23.00 4.33
CA ILE A 487 2.16 23.86 4.93
C ILE A 487 2.72 25.23 5.28
N THR A 488 3.84 25.29 6.01
CA THR A 488 4.45 26.55 6.45
C THR A 488 5.15 27.32 5.33
N SER A 489 5.45 26.68 4.20
CA SER A 489 5.96 27.39 3.02
C SER A 489 4.91 28.33 2.38
N ASP A 490 3.63 28.05 2.63
CA ASP A 490 2.52 28.83 2.09
C ASP A 490 2.13 29.98 3.02
N LYS A 491 1.86 31.15 2.41
CA LYS A 491 1.55 32.37 3.17
C LYS A 491 0.16 32.31 3.81
N GLU A 492 -0.83 31.76 3.10
CA GLU A 492 -2.21 31.68 3.56
C GLU A 492 -2.34 30.69 4.72
N ALA A 493 -1.68 29.53 4.60
CA ALA A 493 -1.63 28.52 5.65
C ALA A 493 -0.92 29.02 6.91
N ARG A 494 0.22 29.74 6.79
CA ARG A 494 0.86 30.38 7.96
C ARG A 494 -0.03 31.42 8.64
N GLY A 495 -0.75 32.23 7.85
CA GLY A 495 -1.71 33.19 8.40
C GLY A 495 -2.81 32.49 9.20
N PHE A 496 -3.38 31.44 8.62
CA PHE A 496 -4.39 30.60 9.27
C PHE A 496 -3.91 30.02 10.59
N LEU A 497 -2.73 29.37 10.60
CA LEU A 497 -2.12 28.77 11.79
C LEU A 497 -1.78 29.81 12.87
N ALA A 498 -1.54 31.08 12.50
CA ALA A 498 -1.36 32.18 13.44
C ALA A 498 -2.67 32.73 14.03
N GLY A 499 -3.83 32.16 13.64
CA GLY A 499 -5.15 32.56 14.11
C GLY A 499 -5.86 33.62 13.26
N VAL A 500 -5.27 34.00 12.12
CA VAL A 500 -5.94 34.87 11.13
C VAL A 500 -7.01 34.06 10.42
N SER A 501 -8.23 34.60 10.33
CA SER A 501 -9.29 33.95 9.57
C SER A 501 -8.90 33.83 8.09
N ASP A 502 -9.32 32.75 7.44
CA ASP A 502 -9.31 32.70 5.98
C ASP A 502 -10.31 33.68 5.36
N ASP A 503 -10.38 33.73 4.02
CA ASP A 503 -11.22 34.68 3.29
C ASP A 503 -12.72 34.49 3.54
N TRP A 504 -13.12 33.36 4.13
CA TRP A 504 -14.51 33.01 4.46
C TRP A 504 -14.80 33.02 5.96
N GLY A 505 -13.82 33.45 6.78
CA GLY A 505 -13.98 33.63 8.22
C GLY A 505 -13.55 32.43 9.07
N MET A 506 -13.13 31.31 8.47
CA MET A 506 -12.70 30.11 9.21
C MET A 506 -11.45 30.41 10.02
N ARG A 507 -11.41 29.94 11.27
CA ARG A 507 -10.25 30.07 12.18
C ARG A 507 -9.66 28.72 12.54
N VAL A 508 -8.35 28.70 12.81
CA VAL A 508 -7.67 27.53 13.35
C VAL A 508 -8.23 27.17 14.73
N ASN A 509 -8.27 25.87 15.01
CA ASN A 509 -8.43 25.37 16.36
C ASN A 509 -7.33 25.97 17.26
N PRO A 510 -7.68 26.68 18.35
CA PRO A 510 -6.72 27.37 19.20
C PRO A 510 -5.58 26.49 19.74
N TYR A 511 -5.82 25.20 19.98
CA TYR A 511 -4.78 24.26 20.46
C TYR A 511 -3.64 24.05 19.46
N PHE A 512 -3.83 24.41 18.19
CA PHE A 512 -2.85 24.36 17.11
C PHE A 512 -2.39 25.74 16.65
N SER A 513 -2.74 26.80 17.39
CA SER A 513 -2.31 28.16 17.07
C SER A 513 -0.80 28.33 17.30
N THR A 514 -0.12 28.92 16.31
CA THR A 514 1.29 29.37 16.45
C THR A 514 1.39 30.68 17.22
N ASN A 515 0.26 31.33 17.50
CA ASN A 515 0.19 32.46 18.42
C ASN A 515 -0.09 31.92 19.83
N VAL A 516 0.89 32.11 20.73
CA VAL A 516 0.83 31.69 22.13
C VAL A 516 -0.35 32.31 22.89
N ASP A 517 -0.73 33.55 22.57
CA ASP A 517 -1.84 34.25 23.25
C ASP A 517 -3.21 33.64 22.92
N LEU A 518 -3.30 32.92 21.81
CA LEU A 518 -4.50 32.20 21.41
C LEU A 518 -4.48 30.74 21.87
N ASN A 519 -3.31 30.16 22.10
CA ASN A 519 -3.20 28.73 22.40
C ASN A 519 -3.48 28.46 23.89
N PRO A 520 -4.55 27.70 24.24
CA PRO A 520 -4.91 27.47 25.63
C PRO A 520 -3.88 26.67 26.44
N SER A 521 -2.94 25.98 25.78
CA SER A 521 -1.84 25.29 26.45
C SER A 521 -0.78 26.23 27.03
N GLY A 522 -0.77 27.50 26.61
CA GLY A 522 0.28 28.47 26.96
C GLY A 522 1.57 28.32 26.14
N PHE A 523 1.58 27.45 25.13
CA PHE A 523 2.70 27.25 24.21
C PHE A 523 2.25 27.48 22.77
N ALA A 524 3.07 28.17 21.96
CA ALA A 524 2.84 28.26 20.53
C ALA A 524 3.08 26.91 19.87
N PHE A 525 2.16 26.49 18.99
CA PHE A 525 2.41 25.35 18.11
C PHE A 525 3.56 25.71 17.14
N ASP A 526 4.55 24.84 17.01
CA ASP A 526 5.65 25.01 16.05
C ASP A 526 5.57 23.96 14.93
N PRO A 527 4.78 24.22 13.87
CA PRO A 527 4.68 23.31 12.74
C PRO A 527 6.03 23.14 12.02
N ALA A 528 6.90 24.15 12.03
CA ALA A 528 8.18 24.07 11.31
C ALA A 528 9.19 23.11 11.99
N ALA A 529 9.01 22.79 13.26
CA ALA A 529 9.79 21.80 14.01
C ALA A 529 9.04 20.48 14.25
N THR A 530 7.76 20.38 13.89
CA THR A 530 6.93 19.19 14.13
C THR A 530 7.25 18.09 13.12
N ASP A 531 7.44 16.87 13.62
CA ASP A 531 7.66 15.65 12.85
C ASP A 531 6.64 14.55 13.18
N THR A 532 5.51 14.91 13.78
CA THR A 532 4.36 14.04 14.09
C THR A 532 3.05 14.67 13.56
N TYR A 533 1.93 13.97 13.71
CA TYR A 533 0.60 14.52 13.47
C TYR A 533 -0.17 14.65 14.80
N PRO A 534 0.09 15.69 15.62
CA PRO A 534 -0.50 15.77 16.94
C PRO A 534 -2.03 15.90 16.90
N LYS A 535 -2.71 15.30 17.89
CA LYS A 535 -4.15 15.46 18.16
C LYS A 535 -4.29 16.19 19.49
N SER A 536 -3.96 17.48 19.47
CA SER A 536 -3.72 18.31 20.66
C SER A 536 -4.98 18.84 21.33
N ASP A 537 -6.12 18.81 20.65
CA ASP A 537 -7.39 19.24 21.24
C ASP A 537 -7.83 18.25 22.34
N PRO A 538 -8.06 18.70 23.59
CA PRO A 538 -8.47 17.83 24.70
C PRO A 538 -9.98 17.52 24.70
N TRP A 539 -10.72 17.82 23.63
CA TRP A 539 -12.15 17.57 23.56
C TRP A 539 -12.50 16.10 23.85
N CYS A 540 -13.42 15.93 24.80
CA CYS A 540 -14.06 14.67 25.11
C CYS A 540 -15.53 14.93 25.46
N THR A 541 -16.42 14.05 25.03
CA THR A 541 -17.85 14.15 25.32
C THR A 541 -18.50 12.78 25.46
N VAL A 542 -19.67 12.74 26.07
CA VAL A 542 -20.60 11.60 25.95
C VAL A 542 -21.56 11.96 24.82
N PRO A 543 -21.49 11.30 23.65
CA PRO A 543 -22.40 11.58 22.56
C PRO A 543 -23.86 11.41 23.02
N PRO A 544 -24.76 12.36 22.68
CA PRO A 544 -26.16 12.27 23.07
C PRO A 544 -26.79 10.94 22.65
N ASN A 545 -27.58 10.33 23.53
CA ASN A 545 -28.28 9.07 23.28
C ASN A 545 -27.38 7.85 23.01
N SER A 546 -26.08 7.92 23.25
CA SER A 546 -25.16 6.78 23.11
C SER A 546 -25.41 5.66 24.13
N GLY A 547 -26.02 5.98 25.27
CA GLY A 547 -26.13 5.06 26.41
C GLY A 547 -24.83 4.89 27.20
N ALA A 548 -23.76 5.60 26.84
CA ALA A 548 -22.53 5.64 27.62
C ALA A 548 -22.69 6.51 28.88
N THR A 549 -21.88 6.21 29.90
CA THR A 549 -21.84 6.98 31.16
C THR A 549 -20.75 8.05 31.11
N GLU A 550 -20.79 9.00 32.06
CA GLU A 550 -19.81 10.11 32.15
C GLU A 550 -18.35 9.64 32.28
N ASN A 551 -18.12 8.42 32.78
CA ASN A 551 -16.79 7.83 32.89
C ASN A 551 -16.28 7.23 31.56
N ASN A 552 -17.16 7.08 30.57
CA ASN A 552 -16.88 6.49 29.27
C ASN A 552 -17.07 7.54 28.18
N LYS A 553 -16.22 8.56 28.21
CA LYS A 553 -16.21 9.63 27.21
C LYS A 553 -15.56 9.15 25.93
N GLN A 554 -16.06 9.68 24.83
CA GLN A 554 -15.40 9.63 23.53
C GLN A 554 -14.53 10.88 23.36
N CYS A 555 -13.27 10.71 23.01
CA CYS A 555 -12.27 11.78 22.90
C CYS A 555 -11.73 11.97 21.47
N MET A 556 -10.90 12.98 21.24
CA MET A 556 -10.32 13.25 19.91
C MET A 556 -9.64 12.06 19.23
N ILE A 557 -8.95 11.20 19.98
CA ILE A 557 -8.35 9.97 19.41
C ILE A 557 -9.38 8.89 19.05
N ASP A 558 -10.59 8.96 19.61
CA ASP A 558 -11.70 8.09 19.22
C ASP A 558 -12.35 8.62 17.94
N PHE A 559 -12.53 9.95 17.82
CA PHE A 559 -13.06 10.64 16.63
C PHE A 559 -12.12 10.52 15.44
N HIS A 560 -10.83 10.74 15.70
CA HIS A 560 -9.76 10.81 14.71
C HIS A 560 -8.66 9.82 15.12
N PRO A 561 -8.82 8.51 14.92
CA PRO A 561 -7.83 7.51 15.31
C PRO A 561 -6.54 7.60 14.47
N TYR A 562 -5.43 7.16 15.04
CA TYR A 562 -4.20 6.93 14.29
C TYR A 562 -4.21 5.55 13.62
N VAL A 563 -3.52 5.46 12.49
CA VAL A 563 -3.04 4.18 11.93
C VAL A 563 -1.61 3.90 12.42
N THR A 564 -1.15 2.67 12.25
CA THR A 564 0.20 2.27 12.69
C THR A 564 1.30 2.91 11.87
N ASP A 565 1.08 3.04 10.56
CA ASP A 565 2.05 3.44 9.54
C ASP A 565 1.31 3.92 8.27
N MET A 566 2.02 4.50 7.30
CA MET A 566 1.43 4.98 6.03
C MET A 566 0.82 3.84 5.21
N HIS A 567 1.41 2.65 5.24
CA HIS A 567 0.93 1.46 4.54
C HIS A 567 -0.46 1.04 5.04
N SER A 568 -0.64 0.97 6.36
CA SER A 568 -1.90 0.73 7.05
C SER A 568 -2.92 1.83 6.74
N GLY A 569 -2.49 3.09 6.71
CA GLY A 569 -3.31 4.22 6.24
C GLY A 569 -3.89 4.00 4.84
N ALA A 570 -3.06 3.54 3.90
CA ALA A 570 -3.52 3.24 2.55
C ALA A 570 -4.50 2.05 2.51
N LEU A 571 -4.23 0.98 3.26
CA LEU A 571 -5.09 -0.19 3.34
C LEU A 571 -6.48 0.15 3.92
N HIS A 572 -6.52 0.88 5.04
CA HIS A 572 -7.76 1.33 5.66
C HIS A 572 -8.57 2.26 4.75
N THR A 573 -7.89 3.15 4.03
CA THR A 573 -8.53 4.05 3.05
C THR A 573 -9.12 3.28 1.87
N ARG A 574 -8.43 2.23 1.36
CA ARG A 574 -8.97 1.33 0.33
C ARG A 574 -10.22 0.62 0.82
N ARG A 575 -10.23 0.21 2.09
CA ARG A 575 -11.37 -0.48 2.72
C ARG A 575 -12.48 0.50 3.13
N ALA A 576 -12.23 1.80 3.01
CA ALA A 576 -13.07 2.87 3.52
C ALA A 576 -13.43 2.70 5.00
N ASP A 577 -12.51 2.17 5.80
CA ASP A 577 -12.63 2.08 7.25
C ASP A 577 -11.90 3.28 7.87
N SER A 578 -12.66 4.28 8.32
CA SER A 578 -12.08 5.46 8.98
C SER A 578 -11.59 5.17 10.40
N LEU A 579 -11.83 3.96 10.91
CA LEU A 579 -11.51 3.53 12.28
C LEU A 579 -12.22 4.31 13.40
N TRP A 580 -13.00 5.35 13.08
CA TRP A 580 -13.72 6.19 14.05
C TRP A 580 -14.54 5.31 14.99
N LYS A 581 -14.29 5.43 16.30
CA LYS A 581 -15.00 4.68 17.33
C LYS A 581 -16.38 5.29 17.61
N ALA A 582 -17.33 5.15 16.70
CA ALA A 582 -18.65 5.79 16.83
C ALA A 582 -19.70 4.97 17.62
N THR A 583 -19.54 3.65 17.71
CA THR A 583 -20.57 2.76 18.28
C THR A 583 -20.25 2.39 19.71
N TRP A 584 -21.11 2.77 20.66
CA TRP A 584 -20.97 2.38 22.06
C TRP A 584 -21.30 0.89 22.26
N ASP A 585 -20.37 0.12 22.81
CA ASP A 585 -20.59 -1.27 23.19
C ASP A 585 -20.55 -1.43 24.73
N PRO A 586 -21.71 -1.52 25.40
CA PRO A 586 -21.78 -1.71 26.85
C PRO A 586 -21.37 -3.13 27.30
N LEU A 587 -21.25 -4.09 26.38
CA LEU A 587 -20.91 -5.49 26.67
C LEU A 587 -19.44 -5.81 26.41
N ALA A 588 -18.67 -4.88 25.84
CA ALA A 588 -17.22 -5.02 25.75
C ALA A 588 -16.60 -5.11 27.17
N SER A 589 -15.43 -5.74 27.28
CA SER A 589 -14.71 -5.86 28.55
C SER A 589 -13.33 -5.19 28.43
N PRO A 590 -13.16 -3.95 28.94
CA PRO A 590 -14.20 -3.06 29.50
C PRO A 590 -15.14 -2.47 28.42
N PRO A 591 -16.30 -1.91 28.81
CA PRO A 591 -17.20 -1.19 27.88
C PRO A 591 -16.45 -0.10 27.11
N ALA A 592 -16.66 -0.03 25.79
CA ALA A 592 -15.84 0.82 24.93
C ALA A 592 -16.60 1.25 23.67
N TYR A 593 -16.16 2.36 23.08
CA TYR A 593 -16.56 2.70 21.72
C TYR A 593 -15.79 1.84 20.70
N LYS A 594 -16.51 1.32 19.71
CA LYS A 594 -15.98 0.48 18.64
C LYS A 594 -16.16 1.17 17.28
N SER A 595 -15.30 0.77 16.34
CA SER A 595 -15.50 1.17 14.94
C SER A 595 -16.75 0.48 14.39
N PRO A 596 -17.64 1.19 13.67
CA PRO A 596 -18.68 0.56 12.87
C PRO A 596 -18.10 -0.19 11.64
N GLY A 597 -16.79 -0.08 11.42
CA GLY A 597 -16.02 -0.65 10.32
C GLY A 597 -16.21 0.13 9.00
N PRO A 598 -15.89 -0.50 7.86
CA PRO A 598 -15.99 0.12 6.54
C PRO A 598 -17.29 0.89 6.25
N GLN A 599 -17.16 2.02 5.58
CA GLN A 599 -18.27 2.77 5.02
C GLN A 599 -18.95 2.01 3.87
N THR A 600 -20.24 2.31 3.68
CA THR A 600 -21.08 1.70 2.65
C THR A 600 -20.65 2.08 1.25
N VAL A 601 -20.60 1.10 0.35
CA VAL A 601 -20.32 1.32 -1.07
C VAL A 601 -21.35 2.27 -1.68
N GLY A 602 -20.91 3.14 -2.56
CA GLY A 602 -21.69 4.17 -3.23
C GLY A 602 -21.70 5.51 -2.49
N SER A 603 -21.14 5.57 -1.29
CA SER A 603 -21.09 6.78 -0.46
C SER A 603 -19.81 6.90 0.37
N ARG A 604 -18.73 6.23 -0.04
CA ARG A 604 -17.46 6.27 0.68
C ARG A 604 -16.81 7.65 0.59
N PHE A 605 -16.18 8.09 1.67
CA PHE A 605 -15.35 9.27 1.76
C PHE A 605 -14.31 9.00 2.86
N VAL A 606 -13.09 8.63 2.48
CA VAL A 606 -11.95 8.50 3.39
C VAL A 606 -10.72 9.09 2.72
N ILE A 607 -9.94 9.86 3.48
CA ILE A 607 -8.68 10.48 3.05
C ILE A 607 -7.58 10.14 4.06
N THR A 608 -6.35 9.94 3.58
CA THR A 608 -5.19 9.56 4.42
C THR A 608 -3.90 10.21 3.95
N VAL A 609 -2.98 10.45 4.87
CA VAL A 609 -1.56 10.63 4.54
C VAL A 609 -0.90 9.26 4.41
N THR A 610 -0.36 8.96 3.23
CA THR A 610 0.35 7.70 2.97
C THR A 610 1.57 7.94 2.05
N ASP A 611 2.32 6.92 1.68
CA ASP A 611 3.38 7.01 0.68
C ASP A 611 2.88 6.65 -0.73
N ALA A 612 3.59 7.12 -1.75
CA ALA A 612 3.21 6.91 -3.15
C ALA A 612 3.22 5.43 -3.58
N ALA A 613 4.06 4.58 -2.98
CA ALA A 613 4.10 3.16 -3.31
C ALA A 613 2.89 2.44 -2.71
N SER A 614 2.56 2.68 -1.43
CA SER A 614 1.36 2.13 -0.79
C SER A 614 0.07 2.62 -1.46
N ALA A 615 -0.01 3.91 -1.84
CA ALA A 615 -1.18 4.43 -2.55
C ALA A 615 -1.42 3.71 -3.89
N VAL A 616 -0.36 3.51 -4.70
CA VAL A 616 -0.47 2.78 -5.97
C VAL A 616 -0.77 1.30 -5.72
N ARG A 617 -0.08 0.68 -4.75
CA ARG A 617 -0.25 -0.73 -4.38
C ARG A 617 -1.69 -1.04 -4.00
N TYR A 618 -2.37 -0.15 -3.28
CA TYR A 618 -3.77 -0.33 -2.88
C TYR A 618 -4.78 0.39 -3.77
N GLY A 619 -4.36 0.94 -4.91
CA GLY A 619 -5.24 1.53 -5.92
C GLY A 619 -5.99 2.78 -5.44
N LEU A 620 -5.38 3.57 -4.56
CA LEU A 620 -5.94 4.83 -4.11
C LEU A 620 -5.79 5.92 -5.17
N GLN A 621 -6.81 6.76 -5.30
CA GLN A 621 -6.62 8.05 -5.94
C GLN A 621 -5.75 8.94 -5.06
N THR A 622 -4.87 9.73 -5.69
CA THR A 622 -4.01 10.68 -4.98
C THR A 622 -4.45 12.10 -5.30
N ALA A 623 -4.60 12.94 -4.28
CA ALA A 623 -4.86 14.36 -4.47
C ALA A 623 -3.72 15.02 -5.24
N ARG A 624 -4.04 16.04 -6.05
CA ARG A 624 -3.01 16.93 -6.59
C ARG A 624 -2.77 18.02 -5.56
N LEU A 625 -1.50 18.24 -5.24
CA LEU A 625 -1.11 19.21 -4.22
C LEU A 625 -0.57 20.47 -4.88
N ARG A 626 -1.02 21.64 -4.39
CA ARG A 626 -0.49 22.92 -4.84
C ARG A 626 0.98 23.06 -4.42
N ASN A 627 1.87 23.15 -5.39
CA ASN A 627 3.29 23.43 -5.14
C ASN A 627 3.56 24.94 -5.00
N THR A 628 4.82 25.31 -4.72
CA THR A 628 5.25 26.71 -4.55
C THR A 628 5.13 27.56 -5.82
N ALA A 629 5.03 26.92 -7.00
CA ALA A 629 4.73 27.60 -8.26
C ALA A 629 3.23 27.88 -8.45
N GLY A 630 2.38 27.49 -7.49
CA GLY A 630 0.94 27.67 -7.50
C GLY A 630 0.18 26.65 -8.36
N THR A 631 0.84 25.59 -8.83
CA THR A 631 0.25 24.55 -9.68
C THR A 631 -0.09 23.29 -8.89
N PHE A 632 -1.21 22.65 -9.19
CA PHE A 632 -1.62 21.38 -8.60
C PHE A 632 -0.95 20.21 -9.33
N VAL A 633 -0.15 19.42 -8.61
CA VAL A 633 0.69 18.37 -9.19
C VAL A 633 0.41 17.03 -8.52
N ALA A 634 0.22 15.97 -9.33
CA ALA A 634 0.10 14.58 -8.87
C ALA A 634 1.48 13.92 -8.65
N PRO A 635 1.60 12.86 -7.83
CA PRO A 635 2.85 12.16 -7.54
C PRO A 635 3.25 11.15 -8.64
N THR A 636 3.60 11.66 -9.83
CA THR A 636 4.09 10.86 -10.96
C THR A 636 5.60 10.70 -10.92
N THR A 637 6.16 9.69 -11.61
CA THR A 637 7.62 9.55 -11.79
C THR A 637 8.28 10.84 -12.31
N GLY A 638 7.62 11.53 -13.26
CA GLY A 638 8.10 12.79 -13.81
C GLY A 638 8.13 13.92 -12.79
N SER A 639 7.07 14.06 -11.99
CA SER A 639 6.97 15.13 -11.00
C SER A 639 7.82 14.92 -9.76
N LEU A 640 8.02 13.67 -9.33
CA LEU A 640 9.01 13.30 -8.31
C LEU A 640 10.43 13.62 -8.78
N THR A 641 10.77 13.27 -10.03
CA THR A 641 12.07 13.60 -10.63
C THR A 641 12.29 15.10 -10.76
N ALA A 642 11.25 15.86 -11.13
CA ALA A 642 11.30 17.31 -11.20
C ALA A 642 11.59 17.93 -9.82
N ALA A 643 10.97 17.42 -8.75
CA ALA A 643 11.26 17.87 -7.39
C ALA A 643 12.67 17.49 -6.92
N ALA A 644 13.18 16.31 -7.28
CA ALA A 644 14.52 15.88 -6.93
C ALA A 644 15.64 16.79 -7.47
N SER A 645 15.36 17.57 -8.52
CA SER A 645 16.32 18.55 -9.07
C SER A 645 16.63 19.72 -8.11
N SER A 646 15.75 20.00 -7.14
CA SER A 646 15.98 21.03 -6.12
C SER A 646 16.65 20.50 -4.85
N ALA A 647 17.02 19.21 -4.81
CA ALA A 647 17.66 18.62 -3.65
C ALA A 647 18.97 19.36 -3.32
N SER A 648 19.15 19.77 -2.07
CA SER A 648 20.32 20.55 -1.62
C SER A 648 20.72 20.19 -0.18
N GLY A 649 21.98 20.45 0.18
CA GLY A 649 22.52 20.10 1.50
C GLY A 649 23.83 19.32 1.38
N ALA A 650 24.60 19.30 2.46
CA ALA A 650 25.81 18.49 2.57
C ALA A 650 25.44 17.05 2.93
N HIS A 651 26.19 16.08 2.40
CA HIS A 651 26.00 14.65 2.64
C HIS A 651 24.69 14.07 2.08
N ALA A 652 23.57 14.22 2.80
CA ALA A 652 22.23 13.84 2.36
C ALA A 652 21.48 15.10 1.92
N ALA A 653 21.30 15.27 0.61
CA ALA A 653 20.63 16.43 0.05
C ALA A 653 19.10 16.28 0.19
N GLU A 654 18.50 17.22 0.91
CA GLU A 654 17.06 17.23 1.19
C GLU A 654 16.30 17.96 0.08
N ILE A 655 15.12 17.44 -0.27
CA ILE A 655 14.15 18.16 -1.09
C ILE A 655 13.32 19.01 -0.12
N ASN A 656 13.59 20.31 -0.09
CA ASN A 656 12.80 21.24 0.71
C ASN A 656 11.57 21.70 -0.10
N PRO A 657 10.33 21.48 0.37
CA PRO A 657 9.12 21.87 -0.36
C PRO A 657 9.09 23.35 -0.74
N ALA A 658 9.61 24.24 0.12
CA ALA A 658 9.68 25.68 -0.12
C ALA A 658 10.66 26.07 -1.24
N LYS A 659 11.60 25.18 -1.61
CA LYS A 659 12.64 25.42 -2.62
C LYS A 659 12.38 24.69 -3.95
N ALA A 660 11.42 23.77 -3.98
CA ALA A 660 11.04 23.02 -5.18
C ALA A 660 10.13 23.86 -6.10
N THR A 661 10.70 24.88 -6.76
CA THR A 661 9.95 25.90 -7.53
C THR A 661 9.61 25.51 -8.97
N ALA A 662 10.05 24.35 -9.45
CA ALA A 662 9.70 23.89 -10.78
C ALA A 662 8.19 23.62 -10.88
N LYS A 663 7.53 24.10 -11.93
CA LYS A 663 6.07 23.96 -12.11
C LYS A 663 5.58 22.51 -12.03
N GLY A 664 6.36 21.56 -12.56
CA GLY A 664 6.03 20.14 -12.51
C GLY A 664 6.49 19.41 -11.25
N ALA A 665 7.10 20.09 -10.27
CA ALA A 665 7.60 19.43 -9.06
C ALA A 665 6.44 19.08 -8.12
N TYR A 666 6.41 17.82 -7.72
CA TYR A 666 5.51 17.36 -6.67
C TYR A 666 6.04 17.83 -5.29
N PRO A 667 5.24 18.51 -4.46
CA PRO A 667 5.75 19.25 -3.30
C PRO A 667 6.24 18.36 -2.14
N LEU A 668 5.79 17.10 -2.07
CA LEU A 668 6.12 16.17 -0.99
C LEU A 668 7.02 15.00 -1.45
N ALA A 669 7.78 15.21 -2.53
CA ALA A 669 8.80 14.26 -2.97
C ALA A 669 9.97 14.23 -1.97
N GLN A 670 10.47 13.04 -1.66
CA GLN A 670 11.58 12.82 -0.73
C GLN A 670 12.60 11.84 -1.32
N LEU A 671 13.87 12.15 -1.11
CA LEU A 671 14.99 11.29 -1.51
C LEU A 671 15.47 10.51 -0.29
N VAL A 672 15.43 9.19 -0.38
CA VAL A 672 15.88 8.29 0.68
C VAL A 672 17.35 7.94 0.46
N TYR A 673 18.11 7.96 1.54
CA TYR A 673 19.51 7.62 1.60
C TYR A 673 19.73 6.42 2.52
N ALA A 674 20.56 5.48 2.07
CA ALA A 674 21.24 4.57 2.99
C ALA A 674 22.41 5.31 3.67
N ALA A 675 22.42 5.32 4.99
CA ALA A 675 23.43 5.90 5.85
C ALA A 675 24.14 4.81 6.66
N LEU A 676 25.47 4.87 6.71
CA LEU A 676 26.31 3.90 7.44
C LEU A 676 27.50 4.60 8.10
N ARG A 677 27.96 4.06 9.23
CA ARG A 677 29.23 4.44 9.87
C ARG A 677 30.28 3.35 9.66
N PRO A 678 31.15 3.43 8.64
CA PRO A 678 32.00 2.31 8.23
C PRO A 678 32.99 1.85 9.31
N ALA A 679 33.41 2.77 10.17
CA ALA A 679 34.28 2.51 11.32
C ALA A 679 33.65 1.54 12.33
N LYS A 680 32.32 1.48 12.39
CA LYS A 680 31.54 0.69 13.36
C LYS A 680 31.12 -0.68 12.84
N LEU A 681 31.46 -0.97 11.60
CA LEU A 681 31.12 -2.21 10.91
C LEU A 681 32.36 -3.08 10.71
N ASP A 682 32.20 -4.40 10.74
CA ASP A 682 33.25 -5.31 10.31
C ASP A 682 33.40 -5.31 8.77
N ALA A 683 34.50 -5.89 8.26
CA ALA A 683 34.77 -5.91 6.82
C ALA A 683 33.73 -6.71 6.01
N ALA A 684 33.16 -7.77 6.57
CA ALA A 684 32.13 -8.56 5.91
C ALA A 684 30.80 -7.79 5.84
N ALA A 685 30.45 -7.04 6.87
CA ALA A 685 29.30 -6.14 6.91
C ALA A 685 29.43 -5.05 5.85
N ARG A 686 30.59 -4.39 5.77
CA ARG A 686 30.85 -3.36 4.74
C ARG A 686 30.70 -3.92 3.34
N LYS A 687 31.24 -5.12 3.07
CA LYS A 687 31.10 -5.78 1.76
C LYS A 687 29.64 -6.15 1.45
N ALA A 688 28.89 -6.64 2.43
CA ALA A 688 27.48 -7.00 2.26
C ALA A 688 26.63 -5.75 1.95
N TYR A 689 26.78 -4.68 2.73
CA TYR A 689 26.06 -3.44 2.46
C TYR A 689 26.50 -2.78 1.15
N ALA A 690 27.78 -2.84 0.77
CA ALA A 690 28.22 -2.37 -0.54
C ALA A 690 27.54 -3.13 -1.70
N ALA A 691 27.32 -4.44 -1.55
CA ALA A 691 26.59 -5.23 -2.54
C ALA A 691 25.12 -4.80 -2.63
N LEU A 692 24.46 -4.57 -1.50
CA LEU A 692 23.10 -4.02 -1.45
C LEU A 692 23.04 -2.64 -2.13
N LEU A 693 23.96 -1.73 -1.82
CA LEU A 693 24.01 -0.40 -2.44
C LEU A 693 24.26 -0.46 -3.95
N THR A 694 25.11 -1.39 -4.40
CA THR A 694 25.37 -1.61 -5.82
C THR A 694 24.12 -2.12 -6.54
N TYR A 695 23.38 -3.05 -5.92
CA TYR A 695 22.10 -3.54 -6.44
C TYR A 695 21.06 -2.41 -6.50
N ALA A 696 20.86 -1.70 -5.38
CA ALA A 696 19.93 -0.58 -5.26
C ALA A 696 20.26 0.55 -6.23
N ALA A 697 21.52 0.79 -6.58
CA ALA A 697 21.93 1.79 -7.57
C ALA A 697 21.91 1.28 -9.02
N GLY A 698 21.77 -0.03 -9.22
CA GLY A 698 21.88 -0.71 -10.50
C GLY A 698 20.55 -1.33 -10.93
N THR A 699 20.47 -2.67 -10.88
CA THR A 699 19.30 -3.46 -11.29
C THR A 699 18.05 -3.12 -10.49
N GLY A 700 18.20 -2.76 -9.22
CA GLY A 700 17.09 -2.31 -8.36
C GLY A 700 16.44 -1.00 -8.79
N GLN A 701 16.97 -0.29 -9.80
CA GLN A 701 16.38 0.93 -10.38
C GLN A 701 15.57 0.67 -11.65
N VAL A 702 15.42 -0.58 -12.08
CA VAL A 702 14.57 -0.96 -13.21
C VAL A 702 13.13 -1.00 -12.74
N PRO A 703 12.20 -0.16 -13.25
CA PRO A 703 10.80 -0.21 -12.85
C PRO A 703 10.13 -1.53 -13.22
N GLY A 704 9.29 -2.06 -12.34
CA GLY A 704 8.45 -3.22 -12.63
C GLY A 704 7.77 -3.81 -11.39
N ALA A 705 6.85 -4.75 -11.61
CA ALA A 705 6.12 -5.44 -10.56
C ALA A 705 6.82 -6.73 -10.08
N ASP A 706 7.84 -7.19 -10.80
CA ASP A 706 8.58 -8.40 -10.44
C ASP A 706 9.45 -8.20 -9.20
N PRO A 707 9.61 -9.25 -8.37
CA PRO A 707 10.53 -9.22 -7.24
C PRO A 707 11.95 -8.89 -7.72
N GLY A 708 12.58 -7.92 -7.08
CA GLY A 708 13.90 -7.41 -7.42
C GLY A 708 13.88 -6.10 -8.21
N LEU A 709 12.75 -5.74 -8.80
CA LEU A 709 12.57 -4.50 -9.56
C LEU A 709 12.13 -3.34 -8.66
N LEU A 710 12.18 -2.11 -9.18
CA LEU A 710 11.68 -0.92 -8.51
C LEU A 710 10.15 -0.85 -8.65
N PRO A 711 9.37 -0.94 -7.55
CA PRO A 711 7.92 -0.93 -7.62
C PRO A 711 7.36 0.40 -8.16
N ALA A 712 6.08 0.40 -8.52
CA ALA A 712 5.36 1.64 -8.80
C ALA A 712 5.27 2.54 -7.56
N GLY A 713 5.04 3.84 -7.75
CA GLY A 713 5.13 4.85 -6.68
C GLY A 713 6.54 5.43 -6.49
N TYR A 714 7.56 4.76 -7.01
CA TYR A 714 8.93 5.27 -7.05
C TYR A 714 9.29 5.92 -8.39
N ALA A 715 10.23 6.86 -8.34
CA ALA A 715 10.94 7.35 -9.51
C ALA A 715 12.37 6.78 -9.54
N PRO A 716 12.85 6.25 -10.69
CA PRO A 716 14.24 5.84 -10.82
C PRO A 716 15.20 6.99 -10.52
N LEU A 717 16.25 6.70 -9.75
CA LEU A 717 17.31 7.65 -9.46
C LEU A 717 17.99 8.12 -10.74
N SER A 718 18.32 9.42 -10.77
CA SER A 718 19.11 10.00 -11.85
C SER A 718 20.49 9.34 -11.95
N LYS A 719 21.12 9.43 -13.13
CA LYS A 719 22.48 8.91 -13.33
C LYS A 719 23.46 9.45 -12.28
N ALA A 720 23.36 10.73 -11.94
CA ALA A 720 24.23 11.36 -10.93
C ALA A 720 24.01 10.76 -9.52
N GLN A 721 22.76 10.51 -9.12
CA GLN A 721 22.45 9.86 -7.84
C GLN A 721 22.95 8.42 -7.80
N ARG A 722 22.75 7.65 -8.88
CA ARG A 722 23.26 6.27 -9.00
C ARG A 722 24.79 6.21 -8.93
N THR A 723 25.48 7.16 -9.59
CA THR A 723 26.94 7.27 -9.49
C THR A 723 27.39 7.59 -8.05
N LYS A 724 26.69 8.48 -7.33
CA LYS A 724 26.98 8.74 -5.91
C LYS A 724 26.79 7.51 -5.04
N ALA A 725 25.73 6.74 -5.27
CA ALA A 725 25.46 5.50 -4.55
C ALA A 725 26.52 4.42 -4.83
N ALA A 726 26.95 4.27 -6.09
CA ALA A 726 28.03 3.36 -6.46
C ALA A 726 29.38 3.77 -5.83
N HIS A 727 29.69 5.07 -5.79
CA HIS A 727 30.88 5.57 -5.10
C HIS A 727 30.82 5.33 -3.58
N ALA A 728 29.64 5.46 -2.97
CA ALA A 728 29.45 5.13 -1.56
C ALA A 728 29.68 3.63 -1.29
N ALA A 729 29.22 2.75 -2.19
CA ALA A 729 29.49 1.32 -2.11
C ALA A 729 30.99 1.01 -2.21
N ASP A 730 31.70 1.65 -3.15
CA ASP A 730 33.15 1.52 -3.31
C ASP A 730 33.92 1.97 -2.06
N ALA A 731 33.52 3.10 -1.47
CA ALA A 731 34.10 3.63 -0.24
C ALA A 731 33.91 2.68 0.96
N LEU A 732 32.83 1.88 1.01
CA LEU A 732 32.64 0.86 2.04
C LEU A 732 33.60 -0.31 1.86
N VAL A 733 33.77 -0.81 0.63
CA VAL A 733 34.68 -1.92 0.33
C VAL A 733 36.13 -1.53 0.60
N HIS A 734 36.51 -0.31 0.26
CA HIS A 734 37.86 0.22 0.39
C HIS A 734 38.09 1.06 1.66
N TYR A 735 37.26 0.90 2.69
CA TYR A 735 37.43 1.64 3.94
C TYR A 735 38.74 1.28 4.64
N THR A 736 39.65 2.25 4.79
CA THR A 736 40.96 2.11 5.44
C THR A 736 41.06 2.88 6.76
N GLY A 737 39.98 3.48 7.25
CA GLY A 737 39.99 4.19 8.52
C GLY A 737 40.08 3.24 9.73
N PRO A 738 40.33 3.79 10.95
CA PRO A 738 40.33 2.98 12.16
C PRO A 738 39.00 2.22 12.28
N SER A 739 39.08 0.90 12.45
CA SER A 739 37.90 0.05 12.71
C SER A 739 37.68 -0.04 14.22
N ALA A 740 36.43 -0.13 14.66
CA ALA A 740 36.10 -0.44 16.05
C ALA A 740 36.74 -1.77 16.46
N PRO A 741 37.24 -1.91 17.71
CA PRO A 741 37.66 -3.21 18.24
C PRO A 741 36.49 -4.19 18.14
N GLY A 742 36.71 -5.32 17.47
CA GLY A 742 35.66 -6.31 17.22
C GLY A 742 35.03 -6.80 18.52
N GLY A 743 33.72 -6.62 18.67
CA GLY A 743 32.93 -7.43 19.59
C GLY A 743 33.02 -8.88 19.12
N GLY A 744 33.80 -9.68 19.83
CA GLY A 744 33.98 -11.09 19.53
C GLY A 744 32.65 -11.82 19.50
N SER A 745 32.50 -12.66 18.49
CA SER A 745 31.55 -13.76 18.50
C SER A 745 31.80 -14.62 19.75
N SER A 746 30.90 -14.60 20.73
CA SER A 746 30.85 -15.65 21.75
C SER A 746 29.84 -16.70 21.30
N GLY A 747 30.38 -17.71 20.63
CA GLY A 747 29.74 -19.00 20.50
C GLY A 747 29.40 -19.59 21.86
N SER A 748 28.31 -20.32 21.88
CA SER A 748 27.89 -21.21 22.97
C SER A 748 29.04 -22.11 23.45
N SER A 749 29.32 -22.08 24.75
CA SER A 749 29.89 -23.21 25.48
C SER A 749 29.43 -23.13 26.94
N GLY A 750 28.61 -24.09 27.36
CA GLY A 750 28.27 -24.28 28.76
C GLY A 750 29.42 -24.85 29.57
N ALA A 751 29.50 -24.48 30.84
CA ALA A 751 29.94 -25.34 31.97
C ALA A 751 29.87 -24.56 33.31
N SER A 752 28.97 -25.04 34.16
CA SER A 752 29.10 -25.33 35.60
C SER A 752 30.24 -24.76 36.47
N GLY A 753 29.85 -24.37 37.70
CA GLY A 753 30.68 -24.32 38.93
C GLY A 753 31.29 -22.93 39.20
N GLY A 754 31.29 -22.34 40.38
CA GLY A 754 31.11 -22.82 41.75
C GLY A 754 32.19 -22.19 42.64
N SER A 755 31.78 -21.60 43.77
CA SER A 755 32.59 -21.15 44.94
C SER A 755 33.49 -19.90 44.83
N SER A 756 33.19 -18.88 45.64
CA SER A 756 33.95 -18.41 46.84
C SER A 756 35.00 -17.34 46.50
N GLY A 757 35.20 -16.22 47.18
CA GLY A 757 34.76 -15.60 48.44
C GLY A 757 35.81 -14.52 48.79
N GLY A 758 35.46 -13.43 49.48
CA GLY A 758 36.43 -12.42 49.97
C GLY A 758 36.07 -10.94 49.69
N THR A 759 35.10 -10.31 50.36
CA THR A 759 35.17 -9.52 51.63
C THR A 759 35.67 -8.06 51.53
N GLY A 760 34.86 -7.13 52.06
CA GLY A 760 35.24 -5.80 52.58
C GLY A 760 34.27 -4.68 52.17
N GLY A 761 33.09 -4.51 52.81
CA GLY A 761 32.85 -3.57 53.94
C GLY A 761 32.26 -2.25 53.40
N THR A 762 31.21 -1.59 53.91
CA THR A 762 30.55 -1.53 55.22
C THR A 762 29.27 -0.68 55.11
N GLY A 763 28.24 -1.03 55.91
CA GLY A 763 27.16 -0.15 56.39
C GLY A 763 25.90 -0.09 55.52
N GLY A 764 24.68 -0.39 55.98
CA GLY A 764 24.16 -0.80 57.28
C GLY A 764 22.63 -0.94 57.15
N THR A 765 22.06 -1.93 57.83
CA THR A 765 20.78 -1.93 58.63
C THR A 765 19.57 -1.16 58.04
N ASP A 766 18.37 -1.72 57.79
CA ASP A 766 17.63 -2.76 58.51
C ASP A 766 16.61 -3.54 57.63
N ASP A 767 16.46 -4.81 58.03
CA ASP A 767 15.31 -5.75 57.95
C ASP A 767 13.92 -5.09 58.18
N SER A 768 12.75 -5.69 57.93
CA SER A 768 12.26 -6.88 57.20
C SER A 768 10.75 -7.02 57.50
N GLY A 769 10.01 -7.63 56.56
CA GLY A 769 8.74 -8.35 56.80
C GLY A 769 7.47 -7.50 56.84
N GLY A 770 6.31 -7.89 56.29
CA GLY A 770 5.90 -9.14 55.66
C GLY A 770 4.36 -9.23 55.70
N THR A 771 3.77 -9.62 54.55
CA THR A 771 2.52 -10.39 54.36
C THR A 771 1.11 -9.85 54.72
N THR A 772 0.22 -10.05 53.72
CA THR A 772 -1.20 -10.50 53.74
C THR A 772 -2.34 -9.55 54.10
N GLY A 773 -3.21 -9.29 53.09
CA GLY A 773 -4.65 -9.62 53.08
C GLY A 773 -5.65 -8.67 53.76
N GLY A 774 -6.69 -8.26 53.03
CA GLY A 774 -7.96 -7.82 53.63
C GLY A 774 -8.73 -6.75 52.85
N ASP A 775 -9.93 -7.11 52.40
CA ASP A 775 -11.00 -6.27 51.85
C ASP A 775 -11.44 -5.12 52.78
N GLY A 776 -12.06 -4.09 52.21
CA GLY A 776 -13.14 -3.35 52.90
C GLY A 776 -13.16 -1.83 52.80
N THR A 777 -14.01 -1.34 51.89
CA THR A 777 -14.95 -0.21 52.04
C THR A 777 -14.46 1.20 52.41
N GLY A 778 -14.77 2.16 51.52
CA GLY A 778 -15.62 3.31 51.88
C GLY A 778 -14.98 4.71 51.85
N THR A 779 -15.79 5.66 51.36
CA THR A 779 -15.78 7.13 51.56
C THR A 779 -14.92 8.05 50.65
N THR A 780 -15.62 8.73 49.73
CA THR A 780 -15.40 10.11 49.23
C THR A 780 -15.65 11.17 50.34
N PRO A 781 -15.49 12.50 50.12
CA PRO A 781 -14.73 13.27 49.11
C PRO A 781 -13.83 14.37 49.75
N ASP A 782 -12.97 15.04 48.96
CA ASP A 782 -13.04 16.51 48.70
C ASP A 782 -11.68 17.20 48.39
N THR A 783 -11.80 18.17 47.47
CA THR A 783 -11.02 19.40 47.18
C THR A 783 -9.49 19.44 47.09
N GLY A 784 -9.03 19.82 45.88
CA GLY A 784 -8.31 21.08 45.67
C GLY A 784 -6.77 21.03 45.62
N GLY A 785 -6.19 21.32 44.45
CA GLY A 785 -4.77 21.66 44.35
C GLY A 785 -4.18 21.64 42.95
N THR A 786 -4.20 22.79 42.28
CA THR A 786 -3.37 23.12 41.11
C THR A 786 -1.87 22.93 41.39
N ALA A 787 -1.15 22.23 40.52
CA ALA A 787 0.28 22.44 40.32
C ALA A 787 0.72 22.04 38.90
N SER A 788 1.33 23.01 38.22
CA SER A 788 2.14 22.89 37.02
C SER A 788 3.32 21.94 37.22
N GLY A 789 3.61 21.10 36.24
CA GLY A 789 4.85 20.32 36.17
C GLY A 789 5.00 19.61 34.83
N GLY A 790 5.81 20.18 33.94
CA GLY A 790 6.30 19.47 32.76
C GLY A 790 7.20 18.31 33.17
N GLY A 791 7.04 17.18 32.49
CA GLY A 791 7.87 16.00 32.67
C GLY A 791 7.68 15.05 31.51
N SER A 792 8.73 14.90 30.69
CA SER A 792 8.91 13.76 29.80
C SER A 792 8.75 12.47 30.59
N ALA A 793 7.87 11.58 30.14
CA ALA A 793 7.87 10.18 30.54
C ALA A 793 7.69 9.32 29.29
N SER A 794 8.81 8.79 28.79
CA SER A 794 8.79 7.61 27.92
C SER A 794 8.29 6.42 28.75
N PRO A 795 7.27 5.67 28.30
CA PRO A 795 7.00 4.37 28.90
C PRO A 795 8.08 3.40 28.43
N THR A 796 8.95 2.98 29.34
CA THR A 796 9.78 1.78 29.16
C THR A 796 8.88 0.56 29.39
N PRO A 797 8.67 -0.33 28.41
CA PRO A 797 7.95 -1.58 28.66
C PRO A 797 8.86 -2.51 29.46
N SER A 798 8.70 -2.55 30.78
CA SER A 798 9.13 -3.67 31.60
C SER A 798 8.06 -4.76 31.54
N GLY A 799 8.11 -5.56 30.48
CA GLY A 799 7.31 -6.77 30.32
C GLY A 799 8.02 -7.68 29.33
N ALA A 800 8.47 -8.85 29.80
CA ALA A 800 8.99 -9.88 28.90
C ALA A 800 7.88 -10.27 27.90
N PRO A 801 8.15 -10.34 26.59
CA PRO A 801 7.18 -10.83 25.62
C PRO A 801 6.87 -12.30 25.91
N SER A 802 5.65 -12.55 26.38
CA SER A 802 5.05 -13.88 26.43
C SER A 802 4.48 -14.20 25.04
N TYR A 803 5.36 -14.61 24.13
CA TYR A 803 4.97 -15.34 22.92
C TYR A 803 5.31 -16.82 23.13
N ASP A 804 4.28 -17.61 23.44
CA ASP A 804 4.28 -19.06 23.23
C ASP A 804 4.25 -19.31 21.72
N GLY A 805 5.43 -19.35 21.13
CA GLY A 805 5.67 -19.90 19.81
C GLY A 805 6.11 -21.36 19.97
N GLY A 806 5.17 -22.29 20.09
CA GLY A 806 5.53 -23.71 20.08
C GLY A 806 4.34 -24.66 20.04
N LYS A 807 3.86 -24.99 18.82
CA LYS A 807 3.35 -26.34 18.44
C LYS A 807 2.79 -26.53 17.02
N ALA A 808 3.15 -25.71 16.03
CA ALA A 808 2.64 -25.87 14.65
C ALA A 808 3.69 -26.22 13.58
N VAL A 809 4.96 -26.45 13.92
CA VAL A 809 6.01 -26.78 12.93
C VAL A 809 6.92 -27.89 13.46
N GLU A 810 6.38 -29.10 13.62
CA GLU A 810 7.21 -30.27 13.96
C GLU A 810 6.96 -31.50 13.06
N THR A 811 6.20 -31.37 11.97
CA THR A 811 5.82 -32.52 11.13
C THR A 811 6.17 -32.35 9.66
N THR A 812 7.41 -31.98 9.31
CA THR A 812 7.99 -32.36 8.01
C THR A 812 9.53 -32.33 8.01
N ALA A 813 10.15 -33.14 8.87
CA ALA A 813 11.59 -33.38 8.77
C ALA A 813 11.92 -34.84 9.11
N GLN A 814 11.51 -35.76 8.24
CA GLN A 814 12.19 -37.05 8.10
C GLN A 814 12.29 -37.46 6.63
N GLY A 815 13.51 -37.73 6.19
CA GLY A 815 13.80 -38.29 4.87
C GLY A 815 15.21 -37.97 4.35
N THR A 816 16.26 -38.50 4.98
CA THR A 816 17.46 -38.95 4.26
C THR A 816 17.14 -40.36 3.71
N THR A 817 17.50 -40.80 2.49
CA THR A 817 18.86 -41.16 1.99
C THR A 817 18.85 -41.51 0.46
N PRO A 818 20.02 -41.77 -0.18
CA PRO A 818 20.33 -41.49 -1.59
C PRO A 818 20.31 -42.70 -2.56
N ALA A 819 20.17 -42.43 -3.87
CA ALA A 819 20.87 -43.11 -4.99
C ALA A 819 20.36 -42.56 -6.34
N ASP A 820 21.27 -42.09 -7.19
CA ASP A 820 21.02 -41.58 -8.55
C ASP A 820 21.03 -42.73 -9.58
N PRO A 821 20.38 -42.58 -10.76
CA PRO A 821 21.20 -42.68 -11.98
C PRO A 821 20.94 -41.62 -13.06
N ALA A 822 22.03 -41.29 -13.74
CA ALA A 822 22.28 -40.29 -14.78
C ALA A 822 21.13 -39.96 -15.77
N ASN A 823 20.79 -38.67 -15.91
CA ASN A 823 19.94 -38.16 -16.98
C ASN A 823 20.60 -37.00 -17.78
N SER A 824 20.21 -36.93 -19.05
CA SER A 824 20.64 -36.15 -20.22
C SER A 824 20.85 -34.63 -20.10
N LEU A 825 20.75 -34.03 -18.92
CA LEU A 825 20.88 -32.59 -18.69
C LEU A 825 22.31 -32.02 -18.77
N ARG A 826 23.34 -32.87 -18.86
CA ARG A 826 24.75 -32.41 -18.94
C ARG A 826 25.16 -31.76 -20.28
N TYR A 827 24.33 -31.83 -21.32
CA TYR A 827 24.65 -31.25 -22.64
C TYR A 827 23.91 -29.95 -22.97
N ALA A 828 22.94 -29.51 -22.15
CA ALA A 828 22.16 -28.30 -22.42
C ALA A 828 22.99 -27.01 -22.31
N VAL A 829 23.93 -26.97 -21.35
CA VAL A 829 24.79 -25.80 -21.08
C VAL A 829 25.82 -25.55 -22.20
N PRO A 830 26.58 -26.55 -22.72
CA PRO A 830 27.51 -26.31 -23.82
C PRO A 830 26.83 -25.98 -25.15
N VAL A 831 25.62 -26.50 -25.42
CA VAL A 831 24.85 -26.17 -26.65
C VAL A 831 24.31 -24.73 -26.58
N GLY A 832 23.83 -24.28 -25.42
CA GLY A 832 23.41 -22.90 -25.20
C GLY A 832 24.56 -21.89 -25.36
N ALA A 833 25.75 -22.23 -24.86
CA ALA A 833 26.95 -21.40 -25.03
C ALA A 833 27.41 -21.29 -26.50
N ALA A 834 27.27 -22.36 -27.29
CA ALA A 834 27.60 -22.36 -28.71
C ALA A 834 26.64 -21.46 -29.53
N LEU A 835 25.34 -21.47 -29.21
CA LEU A 835 24.35 -20.63 -29.89
C LEU A 835 24.51 -19.14 -29.54
N GLY A 836 24.86 -18.82 -28.29
CA GLY A 836 25.16 -17.45 -27.87
C GLY A 836 26.40 -16.85 -28.56
N ALA A 837 27.43 -17.66 -28.80
CA ALA A 837 28.63 -17.23 -29.52
C ALA A 837 28.38 -16.92 -31.00
N VAL A 838 27.43 -17.61 -31.64
CA VAL A 838 27.03 -17.36 -33.04
C VAL A 838 26.25 -16.05 -33.18
N ALA A 839 25.41 -15.69 -32.20
CA ALA A 839 24.68 -14.42 -32.19
C ALA A 839 25.60 -13.20 -31.95
N GLY A 840 26.64 -13.36 -31.11
CA GLY A 840 27.61 -12.29 -30.81
C GLY A 840 28.49 -11.86 -31.99
N LEU A 841 28.72 -12.76 -32.97
CA LEU A 841 29.53 -12.47 -34.16
C LEU A 841 28.77 -11.72 -35.27
N GLY A 842 27.44 -11.64 -35.21
CA GLY A 842 26.60 -10.95 -36.21
C GLY A 842 26.41 -9.45 -35.98
N ALA A 843 26.63 -8.97 -34.75
CA ALA A 843 26.36 -7.59 -34.33
C ALA A 843 27.12 -6.48 -35.10
N PRO A 844 28.33 -6.68 -35.66
CA PRO A 844 29.03 -5.60 -36.39
C PRO A 844 28.57 -5.37 -37.84
N PHE A 845 27.66 -6.18 -38.39
CA PHE A 845 27.37 -6.18 -39.84
C PHE A 845 26.04 -5.56 -40.26
N ALA A 846 25.36 -4.86 -39.36
CA ALA A 846 24.20 -4.01 -39.69
C ALA A 846 24.55 -2.77 -40.55
N GLY A 847 25.84 -2.58 -40.91
CA GLY A 847 26.36 -1.46 -41.70
C GLY A 847 26.90 -1.78 -43.12
N GLY A 848 26.52 -2.91 -43.73
CA GLY A 848 26.67 -3.10 -45.19
C GLY A 848 28.04 -3.54 -45.76
N GLY A 849 28.95 -4.08 -44.95
CA GLY A 849 30.23 -4.65 -45.44
C GLY A 849 30.14 -6.13 -45.86
N ARG A 850 30.71 -6.51 -47.02
CA ARG A 850 30.79 -7.93 -47.46
C ARG A 850 32.01 -8.65 -46.88
N LEU A 851 31.83 -9.88 -46.41
CA LEU A 851 32.88 -10.78 -45.88
C LEU A 851 33.81 -11.29 -46.99
N ARG A 852 35.13 -11.34 -46.73
CA ARG A 852 36.14 -12.03 -47.56
C ARG A 852 36.48 -13.38 -46.91
N PHE A 853 36.43 -14.46 -47.69
CA PHE A 853 36.79 -15.81 -47.27
C PHE A 853 38.17 -16.23 -47.81
N PRO A 854 38.90 -17.16 -47.15
CA PRO A 854 38.52 -17.92 -45.95
C PRO A 854 38.70 -17.14 -44.62
N LEU A 855 37.82 -17.38 -43.65
CA LEU A 855 37.83 -16.73 -42.34
C LEU A 855 38.69 -17.52 -41.35
N ARG A 856 39.74 -16.93 -40.78
CA ARG A 856 40.54 -17.54 -39.70
C ARG A 856 40.09 -17.03 -38.33
N VAL A 857 39.66 -17.94 -37.46
CA VAL A 857 39.21 -17.65 -36.10
C VAL A 857 40.21 -18.24 -35.09
N PRO A 858 40.89 -17.42 -34.27
CA PRO A 858 41.77 -17.91 -33.22
C PRO A 858 40.97 -18.51 -32.05
N LEU A 859 41.49 -19.56 -31.44
CA LEU A 859 40.94 -20.26 -30.27
C LEU A 859 41.91 -20.16 -29.08
N PRO A 860 41.42 -20.29 -27.83
CA PRO A 860 42.26 -20.33 -26.65
C PRO A 860 43.31 -21.44 -26.75
N GLY A 861 44.55 -21.15 -26.33
CA GLY A 861 45.68 -22.10 -26.42
C GLY A 861 46.49 -22.06 -27.73
N GLY A 862 46.35 -20.99 -28.52
CA GLY A 862 47.25 -20.72 -29.67
C GLY A 862 46.91 -21.47 -30.96
N ARG A 863 45.71 -22.06 -31.09
CA ARG A 863 45.23 -22.73 -32.31
C ARG A 863 44.29 -21.81 -33.09
N ALA A 864 44.17 -22.00 -34.40
CA ALA A 864 43.24 -21.25 -35.25
C ALA A 864 42.43 -22.17 -36.17
N LEU A 865 41.12 -21.91 -36.27
CA LEU A 865 40.19 -22.58 -37.17
C LEU A 865 40.09 -21.76 -38.47
N THR A 866 40.21 -22.39 -39.64
CA THR A 866 40.03 -21.72 -40.94
C THR A 866 38.73 -22.19 -41.60
N ILE A 867 37.81 -21.27 -41.86
CA ILE A 867 36.49 -21.54 -42.45
C ILE A 867 36.52 -21.17 -43.95
N PRO A 868 36.40 -22.14 -44.86
CA PRO A 868 36.36 -21.89 -46.30
C PRO A 868 35.03 -21.26 -46.76
N ALA A 869 35.01 -20.68 -47.96
CA ALA A 869 33.80 -20.08 -48.52
C ALA A 869 32.69 -21.16 -48.73
N PRO A 870 31.43 -20.88 -48.35
CA PRO A 870 30.35 -21.84 -48.58
C PRO A 870 30.02 -21.95 -50.07
N VAL A 871 29.97 -23.18 -50.59
CA VAL A 871 29.49 -23.48 -51.94
C VAL A 871 27.96 -23.54 -51.89
N LEU A 872 27.28 -22.60 -52.54
CA LEU A 872 25.81 -22.56 -52.55
C LEU A 872 25.21 -23.73 -53.36
N PRO A 873 24.23 -24.47 -52.82
CA PRO A 873 23.49 -25.50 -53.55
C PRO A 873 22.74 -24.94 -54.76
N GLU A 874 22.65 -25.73 -55.83
CA GLU A 874 22.15 -25.35 -57.16
C GLU A 874 20.75 -24.71 -57.15
N ARG A 875 19.88 -25.15 -56.24
CA ARG A 875 18.50 -24.62 -56.11
C ARG A 875 18.42 -23.17 -55.66
N LEU A 876 19.45 -22.65 -54.99
CA LEU A 876 19.48 -21.26 -54.49
C LEU A 876 20.12 -20.28 -55.50
N ARG A 877 20.78 -20.76 -56.56
CA ARG A 877 21.29 -19.89 -57.64
C ARG A 877 20.18 -19.31 -58.52
N ALA A 878 19.04 -20.00 -58.63
CA ALA A 878 17.92 -19.57 -59.46
C ALA A 878 17.13 -18.36 -58.89
N LEU A 879 17.38 -17.99 -57.63
CA LEU A 879 16.66 -16.92 -56.94
C LEU A 879 17.41 -15.57 -56.93
N LEU A 880 18.57 -15.48 -57.61
CA LEU A 880 19.32 -14.23 -57.71
C LEU A 880 18.87 -13.42 -58.94
N PRO A 881 18.55 -12.13 -58.79
CA PRO A 881 18.17 -11.28 -59.91
C PRO A 881 19.32 -11.11 -60.91
N PRO A 882 19.04 -10.92 -62.22
CA PRO A 882 20.08 -10.79 -63.23
C PRO A 882 20.95 -9.55 -62.94
N ARG A 883 22.27 -9.75 -63.01
CA ARG A 883 23.25 -8.66 -62.91
C ARG A 883 23.01 -7.66 -64.05
N ARG A 884 22.87 -6.39 -63.70
CA ARG A 884 23.21 -5.29 -64.62
C ARG A 884 24.72 -5.11 -64.56
N ASP A 885 25.33 -5.07 -65.73
CA ASP A 885 26.75 -4.77 -65.96
C ASP A 885 27.14 -3.38 -65.43
#